data_AF-A0A553NX49-F1
#
_entry.id   AF-A0A553NX49-F1
#
_cell.length_a   1.000
_cell.length_b   1.000
_cell.length_c   1.000
_cell.angle_alpha   90.00
_cell.angle_beta   90.00
_cell.angle_gamma   90.00
#
_symmetry.space_group_name_H-M   'P 1'
#
loop_
_entity.id
_entity.type
_entity.pdbx_description
1 polymer ?
#
loop_
_entity_poly.entity_id
_entity_poly.type
_entity_poly.pdbx_seq_one_letter_code
_entity_poly.pdbx_strand_id
1 'polypeptide(L)'
;MKFLLPLLFLLALIQVKAQNRTFTIDYDNDTFLKDGKPFRYISGSVHYFRIPRDLWHDRLQKIRAAGFNSIQFVVQWNLHEPQPGQYNFEGRFDVEAFIRMAGDLGLYVILRPGPYICAERNGGGLPFWLYKLHPDIKLRSSDPNFLNYVDKWWDVLMVKMKPLLYKNGGPIIMSQLENEYGSYGLQTGYCDVEYLAHLRDKSWEHFGTDTLLYTTDGDSIDYVRCGRVQGAYATVDFGMGRNVTDSFHVQRLFEPQGPLVNSEYYPGWLDYWNQPHQMADFNMSVKSFEDILETGANVNVYMAHGGTSFAFENGANNPPFQVEPTSYDYDALISEPGDLTDKYFAFKSVIAKYLPIPSIEVNETTPKANYGRVPLNYVTSIFQGPMKFAQNNTNPMTFEDLNQEAGRIGYGAYAKDFKGITSNVTLAGHALQDWSMFTMPLDDGPTLDNQLKRLQALQKTDPKFAQDTLTSFKEAVNNGQGGFWRGTFKIPCSETIANETFLNLPGWSKGVAFLNGFNLGRYWPIVGPQITLYVPSVLLKPACQENSLVIFEQQKPGCDTQNGCWVELVDTPNINGPTPLKPQETITYENCLITQISCHQTGQPNRNNRSFTIDYGMNTFVKDGVPFRYISGSIHYFRVHPNHWEDRLKKIRSAGLNAIQVYVEWNSHEPEPGKFQFEGNQDLERFLELAHKWGLLVILRPGPFIDAERDFGGLPFWLLQKNKQVKLRTADPSFMKPVRSWFKVLFQKLKRLLHQNGGPIIMVQVENEYGSYGQQTGKCDTEYISQLRDITREHLGQEVLLFATDGGGSIDSIRCSKVPGVYSTVDFGPTEDFKDRFHHQRLFEPHGPLVNSEFYTGWLDHWGHPHSQTPSKKVNSVLDAMLKFGANVNLYMIHGGTSFGFGAGSNFPPFQVTPTSYDYDAPISEAGDLTPKYEDLKRVVAKYEAIPDAIQVKNSSKRAYGSIYLKPLGTIFDHVKNLTTFSMGISTNPLTFEELGQAFGFVLYEHRLDHVTTNPVQLEIKGLHDRGYVYVNQELQGILSRSESIFTMPLIIAKGQKLQILVENQGRICFGKNLNDFKGITSAVKLGNNILTNWHMRSIPVSHVSHFDTTPPSLKTKFKSMSFWKGHIKISCPRSSPEDTFLSFQHWSKGLVFVNGFNLGRYWPRLGPQETLYLPGPLLKCGINDVLVLEQEKTPCRFHKGSWLNCNIKSTDSPQINGQTPSV
;
A
#
# COMPACT_ATOMS: atom_id res chain seq x y z
N MET A 1 -92.43 0.67 36.21
CA MET A 1 -91.34 1.65 36.48
C MET A 1 -90.19 0.92 37.17
N LYS A 2 -88.94 1.12 36.73
CA LYS A 2 -87.66 0.56 37.23
C LYS A 2 -87.11 -0.68 36.52
N PHE A 3 -86.60 -0.53 35.29
CA PHE A 3 -85.53 -1.35 34.69
C PHE A 3 -84.96 -0.59 33.48
N LEU A 4 -84.14 0.45 33.68
CA LEU A 4 -83.45 1.14 32.57
C LEU A 4 -82.28 2.04 32.99
N LEU A 5 -81.63 1.79 34.13
CA LEU A 5 -80.47 2.57 34.59
C LEU A 5 -79.09 1.89 34.58
N PRO A 6 -78.89 0.54 34.52
CA PRO A 6 -77.53 0.00 34.46
C PRO A 6 -76.97 -0.17 33.03
N LEU A 7 -77.81 -0.13 31.99
CA LEU A 7 -77.35 -0.38 30.61
C LEU A 7 -76.70 0.84 29.94
N LEU A 8 -76.99 2.05 30.43
CA LEU A 8 -76.37 3.29 29.94
C LEU A 8 -75.00 3.57 30.56
N PHE A 9 -74.66 2.97 31.71
CA PHE A 9 -73.33 3.10 32.31
C PHE A 9 -72.31 2.10 31.72
N LEU A 10 -72.76 0.96 31.18
CA LEU A 10 -71.87 -0.01 30.52
C LEU A 10 -71.51 0.38 29.07
N LEU A 11 -72.36 1.17 28.41
CA LEU A 11 -72.11 1.68 27.05
C LEU A 11 -71.32 3.00 27.02
N ALA A 12 -71.21 3.70 28.16
CA ALA A 12 -70.38 4.91 28.29
C ALA A 12 -68.91 4.64 28.64
N LEU A 13 -68.54 3.38 28.93
CA LEU A 13 -67.16 2.96 29.25
C LEU A 13 -66.46 2.21 28.11
N ILE A 14 -67.08 2.05 26.94
CA ILE A 14 -66.46 1.47 25.74
C ILE A 14 -66.63 2.42 24.56
N GLN A 15 -66.15 3.65 24.73
CA GLN A 15 -65.61 4.45 23.64
C GLN A 15 -64.29 5.05 24.11
N VAL A 16 -63.32 4.17 24.41
CA VAL A 16 -61.93 4.56 24.17
C VAL A 16 -61.88 4.79 22.66
N LYS A 17 -61.96 6.06 22.22
CA LYS A 17 -61.54 6.42 20.87
C LYS A 17 -60.19 5.74 20.70
N ALA A 18 -60.12 4.73 19.84
CA ALA A 18 -58.84 4.14 19.46
C ALA A 18 -57.99 5.31 18.97
N GLN A 19 -57.02 5.71 19.78
CA GLN A 19 -56.11 6.77 19.41
C GLN A 19 -55.34 6.21 18.22
N ASN A 20 -55.54 6.78 17.03
CA ASN A 20 -54.82 6.36 15.84
C ASN A 20 -53.33 6.60 16.12
N ARG A 21 -52.60 5.51 16.40
CA ARG A 21 -51.17 5.55 16.69
C ARG A 21 -50.44 5.84 15.38
N THR A 22 -49.74 6.95 15.30
CA THR A 22 -49.03 7.36 14.08
C THR A 22 -47.60 7.79 14.39
N PHE A 23 -46.70 7.50 13.45
CA PHE A 23 -45.33 7.99 13.46
C PHE A 23 -44.98 8.51 12.07
N THR A 24 -44.76 9.81 11.94
CA THR A 24 -44.61 10.48 10.64
C THR A 24 -43.52 11.55 10.69
N ILE A 25 -43.07 12.02 9.54
CA ILE A 25 -42.19 13.20 9.43
C ILE A 25 -43.04 14.45 9.26
N ASP A 26 -42.69 15.50 10.00
CA ASP A 26 -43.13 16.87 9.75
C ASP A 26 -41.99 17.62 9.06
N TYR A 27 -42.10 17.72 7.74
CA TYR A 27 -41.10 18.37 6.89
C TYR A 27 -41.07 19.89 7.09
N ASP A 28 -42.17 20.51 7.50
CA ASP A 28 -42.24 21.97 7.68
C ASP A 28 -41.49 22.41 8.95
N ASN A 29 -41.44 21.54 9.97
CA ASN A 29 -40.81 21.81 11.26
C ASN A 29 -39.56 20.96 11.54
N ASP A 30 -39.03 20.25 10.54
CA ASP A 30 -37.84 19.39 10.64
C ASP A 30 -37.88 18.42 11.84
N THR A 31 -39.02 17.77 12.11
CA THR A 31 -39.18 16.92 13.30
C THR A 31 -39.95 15.63 13.00
N PHE A 32 -39.83 14.63 13.87
CA PHE A 32 -40.76 13.49 13.85
C PHE A 32 -42.01 13.83 14.64
N LEU A 33 -43.16 13.30 14.23
CA LEU A 33 -44.40 13.35 14.99
C LEU A 33 -44.77 11.95 15.46
N LYS A 34 -45.00 11.81 16.78
CA LYS A 34 -45.63 10.63 17.36
C LYS A 34 -47.02 11.00 17.87
N ASP A 35 -48.05 10.41 17.29
CA ASP A 35 -49.46 10.75 17.53
C ASP A 35 -49.77 12.24 17.33
N GLY A 36 -49.17 12.84 16.30
CA GLY A 36 -49.34 14.27 15.95
C GLY A 36 -48.59 15.25 16.86
N LYS A 37 -47.71 14.77 17.76
CA LYS A 37 -46.88 15.61 18.63
C LYS A 37 -45.40 15.48 18.29
N PRO A 38 -44.60 16.55 18.36
CA PRO A 38 -43.16 16.49 18.16
C PRO A 38 -42.50 15.40 19.02
N PHE A 39 -41.64 14.63 18.39
CA PHE A 39 -40.98 13.48 18.97
C PHE A 39 -39.52 13.46 18.54
N ARG A 40 -38.65 13.15 19.50
CA ARG A 40 -37.22 12.99 19.28
C ARG A 40 -36.79 11.67 19.89
N TYR A 41 -36.17 10.81 19.10
CA TYR A 41 -35.56 9.60 19.65
C TYR A 41 -34.09 9.80 19.99
N ILE A 42 -33.70 9.20 21.10
CA ILE A 42 -32.31 8.89 21.43
C ILE A 42 -32.29 7.38 21.62
N SER A 43 -31.65 6.71 20.68
CA SER A 43 -31.64 5.26 20.54
C SER A 43 -30.29 4.68 20.92
N GLY A 44 -30.29 3.44 21.45
CA GLY A 44 -29.09 2.66 21.69
C GLY A 44 -29.16 1.31 20.97
N SER A 45 -28.06 0.89 20.36
CA SER A 45 -27.99 -0.38 19.64
C SER A 45 -27.78 -1.55 20.59
N VAL A 46 -28.67 -2.56 20.53
CA VAL A 46 -28.61 -3.78 21.36
C VAL A 46 -29.01 -5.00 20.52
N HIS A 47 -28.03 -5.81 20.12
CA HIS A 47 -28.27 -6.98 19.28
C HIS A 47 -28.64 -8.22 20.11
N TYR A 48 -29.91 -8.62 20.07
CA TYR A 48 -30.47 -9.71 20.90
C TYR A 48 -29.76 -11.06 20.76
N PHE A 49 -29.25 -11.41 19.57
CA PHE A 49 -28.57 -12.68 19.31
C PHE A 49 -27.18 -12.78 19.96
N ARG A 50 -26.62 -11.65 20.41
CA ARG A 50 -25.34 -11.56 21.14
C ARG A 50 -25.50 -11.71 22.65
N ILE A 51 -26.75 -11.85 23.12
CA ILE A 51 -27.13 -11.89 24.54
C ILE A 51 -27.99 -13.13 24.77
N PRO A 52 -27.67 -13.99 25.75
CA PRO A 52 -28.60 -15.03 26.17
C PRO A 52 -29.98 -14.46 26.52
N ARG A 53 -31.06 -15.14 26.10
CA ARG A 53 -32.45 -14.67 26.23
C ARG A 53 -32.79 -14.15 27.63
N ASP A 54 -32.37 -14.87 28.66
CA ASP A 54 -32.69 -14.56 30.06
C ASP A 54 -32.05 -13.26 30.55
N LEU A 55 -31.03 -12.74 29.84
CA LEU A 55 -30.36 -11.48 30.17
C LEU A 55 -30.91 -10.28 29.39
N TRP A 56 -31.83 -10.47 28.43
CA TRP A 56 -32.39 -9.37 27.62
C TRP A 56 -33.06 -8.29 28.47
N HIS A 57 -33.86 -8.71 29.47
CA HIS A 57 -34.59 -7.77 30.32
C HIS A 57 -33.62 -6.84 31.05
N ASP A 58 -32.55 -7.39 31.63
CA ASP A 58 -31.53 -6.60 32.32
C ASP A 58 -30.89 -5.56 31.38
N ARG A 59 -30.46 -5.98 30.17
CA ARG A 59 -29.82 -5.06 29.21
C ARG A 59 -30.76 -3.96 28.75
N LEU A 60 -32.01 -4.29 28.42
CA LEU A 60 -33.01 -3.32 27.98
C LEU A 60 -33.41 -2.37 29.11
N GLN A 61 -33.52 -2.86 30.34
CA GLN A 61 -33.83 -2.03 31.51
C GLN A 61 -32.70 -1.03 31.78
N LYS A 62 -31.43 -1.43 31.65
CA LYS A 62 -30.27 -0.53 31.75
C LYS A 62 -30.28 0.53 30.65
N ILE A 63 -30.56 0.17 29.40
CA ILE A 63 -30.74 1.16 28.32
C ILE A 63 -31.83 2.17 28.67
N ARG A 64 -33.00 1.70 29.14
CA ARG A 64 -34.08 2.59 29.56
C ARG A 64 -33.67 3.51 30.72
N ALA A 65 -32.95 2.97 31.70
CA ALA A 65 -32.45 3.71 32.87
C ALA A 65 -31.36 4.74 32.52
N ALA A 66 -30.67 4.61 31.38
CA ALA A 66 -29.75 5.63 30.85
C ALA A 66 -30.46 6.82 30.19
N GLY A 67 -31.79 6.75 30.01
CA GLY A 67 -32.57 7.82 29.39
C GLY A 67 -32.83 7.61 27.90
N PHE A 68 -32.33 6.53 27.29
CA PHE A 68 -32.74 6.13 25.94
C PHE A 68 -34.25 5.86 25.94
N ASN A 69 -34.93 6.37 24.91
CA ASN A 69 -36.35 6.15 24.71
C ASN A 69 -36.64 5.17 23.58
N SER A 70 -35.61 4.75 22.85
CA SER A 70 -35.70 3.83 21.72
C SER A 70 -34.50 2.88 21.70
N ILE A 71 -34.62 1.77 20.97
CA ILE A 71 -33.52 0.87 20.65
C ILE A 71 -33.47 0.61 19.15
N GLN A 72 -32.28 0.26 18.68
CA GLN A 72 -32.05 -0.22 17.32
C GLN A 72 -31.36 -1.59 17.38
N PHE A 73 -31.71 -2.49 16.47
CA PHE A 73 -31.01 -3.76 16.31
C PHE A 73 -31.23 -4.32 14.91
N VAL A 74 -30.36 -5.25 14.53
CA VAL A 74 -30.42 -5.95 13.23
C VAL A 74 -31.03 -7.35 13.36
N VAL A 75 -31.68 -7.84 12.30
CA VAL A 75 -32.17 -9.22 12.19
C VAL A 75 -31.27 -10.01 11.25
N GLN A 76 -30.59 -11.02 11.79
CA GLN A 76 -29.56 -11.77 11.07
C GLN A 76 -30.16 -12.96 10.29
N TRP A 77 -30.29 -12.83 8.97
CA TRP A 77 -30.93 -13.84 8.11
C TRP A 77 -30.29 -15.23 8.24
N ASN A 78 -28.97 -15.37 8.20
CA ASN A 78 -28.32 -16.69 8.27
C ASN A 78 -28.52 -17.45 9.59
N LEU A 79 -28.82 -16.78 10.70
CA LEU A 79 -29.16 -17.47 11.95
C LEU A 79 -30.63 -17.89 12.02
N HIS A 80 -31.49 -17.10 11.38
CA HIS A 80 -32.92 -17.37 11.33
C HIS A 80 -33.28 -18.37 10.23
N GLU A 81 -32.45 -18.52 9.20
CA GLU A 81 -32.59 -19.52 8.13
C GLU A 81 -31.26 -20.25 7.88
N PRO A 82 -30.77 -21.07 8.84
CA PRO A 82 -29.49 -21.78 8.72
C PRO A 82 -29.47 -22.78 7.55
N GLN A 83 -30.63 -23.25 7.11
CA GLN A 83 -30.83 -24.06 5.91
C GLN A 83 -32.03 -23.54 5.11
N PRO A 84 -32.05 -23.67 3.78
CA PRO A 84 -33.14 -23.14 2.95
C PRO A 84 -34.51 -23.64 3.42
N GLY A 85 -35.42 -22.71 3.74
CA GLY A 85 -36.77 -22.97 4.21
C GLY A 85 -36.90 -23.49 5.65
N GLN A 86 -35.79 -23.60 6.41
CA GLN A 86 -35.81 -24.01 7.81
C GLN A 86 -35.58 -22.81 8.70
N TYR A 87 -36.66 -22.30 9.30
CA TYR A 87 -36.61 -21.08 10.10
C TYR A 87 -36.50 -21.35 11.60
N ASN A 88 -35.71 -20.54 12.32
CA ASN A 88 -35.57 -20.63 13.78
C ASN A 88 -35.82 -19.27 14.46
N PHE A 89 -36.91 -19.18 15.22
CA PHE A 89 -37.30 -18.02 16.03
C PHE A 89 -37.42 -18.37 17.52
N GLU A 90 -36.71 -19.40 17.98
CA GLU A 90 -36.77 -19.90 19.36
C GLU A 90 -35.57 -19.46 20.19
N GLY A 91 -35.68 -19.57 21.52
CA GLY A 91 -34.56 -19.28 22.43
C GLY A 91 -34.01 -17.88 22.24
N ARG A 92 -32.68 -17.76 22.02
CA ARG A 92 -31.99 -16.49 21.76
C ARG A 92 -32.26 -15.88 20.38
N PHE A 93 -33.05 -16.54 19.53
CA PHE A 93 -33.46 -16.03 18.21
C PHE A 93 -34.92 -15.54 18.19
N ASP A 94 -35.61 -15.54 19.32
CA ASP A 94 -36.99 -15.06 19.45
C ASP A 94 -37.07 -13.51 19.43
N VAL A 95 -36.95 -12.95 18.22
CA VAL A 95 -36.96 -11.50 17.98
C VAL A 95 -38.32 -10.86 18.33
N GLU A 96 -39.43 -11.59 18.19
CA GLU A 96 -40.76 -11.10 18.56
C GLU A 96 -40.84 -10.84 20.08
N ALA A 97 -40.35 -11.79 20.89
CA ALA A 97 -40.30 -11.62 22.34
C ALA A 97 -39.36 -10.48 22.76
N PHE A 98 -38.21 -10.33 22.10
CA PHE A 98 -37.29 -9.23 22.36
C PHE A 98 -37.94 -7.85 22.10
N ILE A 99 -38.65 -7.70 20.98
CA ILE A 99 -39.37 -6.46 20.64
C ILE A 99 -40.49 -6.18 21.64
N ARG A 100 -41.27 -7.19 22.03
CA ARG A 100 -42.34 -7.03 23.03
C ARG A 100 -41.76 -6.57 24.37
N MET A 101 -40.67 -7.20 24.82
CA MET A 101 -39.98 -6.83 26.05
C MET A 101 -39.47 -5.39 26.03
N ALA A 102 -38.92 -4.92 24.90
CA ALA A 102 -38.54 -3.52 24.74
C ALA A 102 -39.76 -2.59 24.89
N GLY A 103 -40.89 -2.95 24.26
CA GLY A 103 -42.16 -2.23 24.39
C GLY A 103 -42.69 -2.19 25.83
N ASP A 104 -42.64 -3.30 26.55
CA ASP A 104 -43.07 -3.42 27.95
C ASP A 104 -42.24 -2.53 28.89
N LEU A 105 -40.96 -2.33 28.56
CA LEU A 105 -40.05 -1.38 29.24
C LEU A 105 -40.22 0.09 28.78
N GLY A 106 -41.15 0.34 27.86
CA GLY A 106 -41.45 1.67 27.33
C GLY A 106 -40.41 2.19 26.34
N LEU A 107 -39.69 1.31 25.65
CA LEU A 107 -38.78 1.65 24.55
C LEU A 107 -39.50 1.51 23.21
N TYR A 108 -39.26 2.44 22.30
CA TYR A 108 -39.62 2.29 20.88
C TYR A 108 -38.54 1.51 20.12
N VAL A 109 -38.91 0.92 18.99
CA VAL A 109 -38.00 0.10 18.19
C VAL A 109 -37.78 0.70 16.81
N ILE A 110 -36.51 0.82 16.45
CA ILE A 110 -36.02 1.09 15.09
C ILE A 110 -35.54 -0.24 14.51
N LEU A 111 -36.33 -0.83 13.62
CA LEU A 111 -36.10 -2.17 13.09
C LEU A 111 -35.10 -2.13 11.92
N ARG A 112 -34.11 -3.04 11.91
CA ARG A 112 -33.20 -3.24 10.77
C ARG A 112 -33.28 -4.68 10.27
N PRO A 113 -34.20 -4.99 9.34
CA PRO A 113 -34.57 -6.36 8.99
C PRO A 113 -33.59 -7.11 8.07
N GLY A 114 -32.52 -6.49 7.58
CA GLY A 114 -31.67 -7.04 6.51
C GLY A 114 -32.22 -6.70 5.12
N PRO A 115 -31.86 -7.40 4.02
CA PRO A 115 -31.25 -8.73 4.00
C PRO A 115 -29.77 -8.74 4.41
N TYR A 116 -29.00 -7.71 4.11
CA TYR A 116 -27.64 -7.55 4.62
C TYR A 116 -27.64 -6.56 5.79
N ILE A 117 -26.93 -6.91 6.86
CA ILE A 117 -26.96 -6.19 8.13
C ILE A 117 -25.59 -5.71 8.60
N CYS A 118 -24.52 -6.10 7.91
CA CYS A 118 -23.16 -6.00 8.44
C CYS A 118 -23.09 -6.57 9.86
N ALA A 119 -22.99 -5.70 10.87
CA ALA A 119 -22.84 -5.99 12.29
C ALA A 119 -21.72 -6.98 12.58
N GLU A 120 -20.70 -6.99 11.70
CA GLU A 120 -19.49 -7.77 11.87
C GLU A 120 -19.76 -9.28 11.95
N ARG A 121 -20.79 -9.70 11.21
CA ARG A 121 -21.26 -11.09 11.20
C ARG A 121 -20.68 -11.85 10.04
N ASN A 122 -20.58 -13.16 10.23
CA ASN A 122 -20.31 -14.12 9.16
C ASN A 122 -21.20 -13.82 7.94
N GLY A 123 -20.58 -13.39 6.83
CA GLY A 123 -21.23 -13.07 5.56
C GLY A 123 -22.11 -11.81 5.58
N GLY A 124 -21.93 -10.93 6.57
CA GLY A 124 -22.77 -9.73 6.74
C GLY A 124 -24.22 -10.07 7.11
N GLY A 125 -24.43 -11.28 7.63
CA GLY A 125 -25.74 -11.85 7.96
C GLY A 125 -26.42 -12.61 6.82
N LEU A 126 -25.81 -12.72 5.64
CA LEU A 126 -26.37 -13.44 4.49
C LEU A 126 -26.12 -14.96 4.60
N PRO A 127 -27.11 -15.82 4.28
CA PRO A 127 -26.94 -17.27 4.37
C PRO A 127 -25.91 -17.83 3.39
N PHE A 128 -25.03 -18.69 3.88
CA PHE A 128 -23.97 -19.29 3.06
C PHE A 128 -24.50 -20.16 1.92
N TRP A 129 -25.66 -20.78 2.11
CA TRP A 129 -26.26 -21.71 1.16
C TRP A 129 -26.73 -21.00 -0.13
N LEU A 130 -26.84 -19.67 -0.14
CA LEU A 130 -27.10 -18.89 -1.36
C LEU A 130 -26.03 -19.16 -2.43
N TYR A 131 -24.75 -19.19 -2.05
CA TYR A 131 -23.65 -19.48 -2.96
C TYR A 131 -23.63 -20.93 -3.44
N LYS A 132 -24.10 -21.85 -2.61
CA LYS A 132 -24.18 -23.28 -2.96
C LYS A 132 -25.26 -23.53 -4.00
N LEU A 133 -26.44 -22.93 -3.82
CA LEU A 133 -27.56 -23.09 -4.74
C LEU A 133 -27.33 -22.32 -6.05
N HIS A 134 -26.71 -21.14 -5.96
CA HIS A 134 -26.47 -20.26 -7.08
C HIS A 134 -25.03 -19.72 -7.03
N PRO A 135 -24.03 -20.46 -7.57
CA PRO A 135 -22.62 -20.06 -7.52
C PRO A 135 -22.34 -18.68 -8.14
N ASP A 136 -23.13 -18.27 -9.13
CA ASP A 136 -22.99 -16.99 -9.83
C ASP A 136 -23.90 -15.88 -9.31
N ILE A 137 -24.59 -16.11 -8.17
CA ILE A 137 -25.50 -15.13 -7.58
C ILE A 137 -24.79 -13.82 -7.27
N LYS A 138 -25.41 -12.71 -7.66
CA LYS A 138 -24.97 -11.37 -7.25
C LYS A 138 -25.75 -10.92 -6.03
N LEU A 139 -25.12 -11.02 -4.86
CA LEU A 139 -25.75 -10.55 -3.62
C LEU A 139 -25.88 -9.03 -3.62
N ARG A 140 -26.86 -8.52 -2.85
CA ARG A 140 -27.14 -7.07 -2.71
C ARG A 140 -27.36 -6.39 -4.08
N SER A 141 -28.11 -7.05 -4.95
CA SER A 141 -28.44 -6.56 -6.30
C SER A 141 -29.80 -7.08 -6.75
N SER A 142 -30.26 -6.63 -7.92
CA SER A 142 -31.49 -7.04 -8.59
C SER A 142 -31.38 -8.41 -9.27
N ASP A 143 -30.41 -9.24 -8.89
CA ASP A 143 -30.33 -10.63 -9.34
C ASP A 143 -31.64 -11.37 -8.99
N PRO A 144 -32.36 -11.94 -9.97
CA PRO A 144 -33.63 -12.60 -9.73
C PRO A 144 -33.55 -13.75 -8.71
N ASN A 145 -32.42 -14.46 -8.65
CA ASN A 145 -32.23 -15.51 -7.66
C ASN A 145 -32.09 -14.91 -6.27
N PHE A 146 -31.32 -13.83 -6.12
CA PHE A 146 -31.15 -13.16 -4.84
C PHE A 146 -32.48 -12.57 -4.35
N LEU A 147 -33.16 -11.79 -5.19
CA LEU A 147 -34.45 -11.19 -4.85
C LEU A 147 -35.50 -12.24 -4.47
N ASN A 148 -35.56 -13.37 -5.18
CA ASN A 148 -36.49 -14.46 -4.84
C ASN A 148 -36.25 -15.04 -3.42
N TYR A 149 -35.00 -15.16 -2.97
CA TYR A 149 -34.74 -15.60 -1.59
C TYR A 149 -34.93 -14.48 -0.57
N VAL A 150 -34.62 -13.23 -0.92
CA VAL A 150 -34.95 -12.07 -0.07
C VAL A 150 -36.45 -12.00 0.17
N ASP A 151 -37.26 -12.16 -0.89
CA ASP A 151 -38.71 -12.15 -0.80
C ASP A 151 -39.23 -13.26 0.09
N LYS A 152 -38.74 -14.49 -0.06
CA LYS A 152 -39.10 -15.61 0.81
C LYS A 152 -38.75 -15.35 2.28
N TRP A 153 -37.57 -14.80 2.53
CA TRP A 153 -37.14 -14.46 3.88
C TRP A 153 -38.04 -13.38 4.49
N TRP A 154 -38.31 -12.32 3.74
CA TRP A 154 -39.15 -11.22 4.19
C TRP A 154 -40.63 -11.60 4.31
N ASP A 155 -41.14 -12.50 3.48
CA ASP A 155 -42.49 -13.05 3.61
C ASP A 155 -42.69 -13.81 4.92
N VAL A 156 -41.62 -14.30 5.53
CA VAL A 156 -41.64 -14.90 6.87
C VAL A 156 -41.41 -13.84 7.95
N LEU A 157 -40.33 -13.06 7.83
CA LEU A 157 -39.93 -12.09 8.85
C LEU A 157 -40.96 -10.96 8.99
N MET A 158 -41.38 -10.34 7.89
CA MET A 158 -42.23 -9.15 7.94
C MET A 158 -43.65 -9.47 8.42
N VAL A 159 -44.16 -10.67 8.14
CA VAL A 159 -45.43 -11.14 8.71
C VAL A 159 -45.38 -11.17 10.24
N LYS A 160 -44.24 -11.59 10.82
CA LYS A 160 -44.01 -11.58 12.27
C LYS A 160 -43.81 -10.17 12.83
N MET A 161 -43.17 -9.27 12.08
CA MET A 161 -42.92 -7.89 12.51
C MET A 161 -44.15 -6.98 12.38
N LYS A 162 -45.06 -7.26 11.45
CA LYS A 162 -46.24 -6.42 11.16
C LYS A 162 -47.14 -6.15 12.38
N PRO A 163 -47.49 -7.14 13.23
CA PRO A 163 -48.26 -6.87 14.46
C PRO A 163 -47.52 -5.98 15.47
N LEU A 164 -46.20 -5.87 15.36
CA LEU A 164 -45.34 -5.12 16.26
C LEU A 164 -45.10 -3.67 15.79
N LEU A 165 -45.63 -3.28 14.64
CA LEU A 165 -45.64 -1.88 14.17
C LEU A 165 -46.40 -0.98 15.15
N TYR A 166 -45.93 0.26 15.29
CA TYR A 166 -46.48 1.25 16.20
C TYR A 166 -47.98 1.49 15.96
N LYS A 167 -48.35 1.64 14.70
CA LYS A 167 -49.74 1.79 14.25
C LYS A 167 -50.62 0.58 14.53
N ASN A 168 -50.02 -0.61 14.65
CA ASN A 168 -50.70 -1.87 14.93
C ASN A 168 -50.69 -2.24 16.42
N GLY A 169 -50.17 -1.36 17.28
CA GLY A 169 -50.16 -1.56 18.73
C GLY A 169 -48.80 -1.93 19.33
N GLY A 170 -47.79 -2.28 18.52
CA GLY A 170 -46.45 -2.62 19.00
C GLY A 170 -45.50 -1.41 19.14
N PRO A 171 -44.20 -1.61 19.36
CA PRO A 171 -43.25 -0.52 19.58
C PRO A 171 -42.45 -0.09 18.34
N ILE A 172 -42.56 -0.77 17.18
CA ILE A 172 -41.74 -0.47 15.99
C ILE A 172 -42.21 0.82 15.31
N ILE A 173 -41.41 1.88 15.36
CA ILE A 173 -41.76 3.21 14.82
C ILE A 173 -41.26 3.44 13.39
N MET A 174 -40.15 2.81 13.00
CA MET A 174 -39.59 2.90 11.65
C MET A 174 -38.75 1.66 11.31
N SER A 175 -38.54 1.41 10.02
CA SER A 175 -37.78 0.25 9.53
C SER A 175 -36.74 0.66 8.49
N GLN A 176 -35.51 0.17 8.64
CA GLN A 176 -34.45 0.35 7.64
C GLN A 176 -34.69 -0.59 6.45
N LEU A 177 -34.23 -0.20 5.27
CA LEU A 177 -34.22 -1.06 4.09
C LEU A 177 -32.95 -1.90 3.96
N GLU A 178 -31.79 -1.28 4.22
CA GLU A 178 -30.48 -1.86 3.98
C GLU A 178 -29.42 -1.09 4.80
N ASN A 179 -28.35 -1.77 5.19
CA ASN A 179 -27.18 -1.23 5.87
C ASN A 179 -26.08 -0.75 4.89
N GLU A 180 -25.88 0.57 4.77
CA GLU A 180 -24.72 1.19 4.08
C GLU A 180 -24.56 0.71 2.63
N TYR A 181 -25.67 0.64 1.89
CA TYR A 181 -25.66 0.19 0.50
C TYR A 181 -24.79 1.10 -0.38
N GLY A 182 -24.73 2.40 -0.09
CA GLY A 182 -23.90 3.36 -0.80
C GLY A 182 -22.41 3.04 -0.72
N SER A 183 -21.93 2.61 0.45
CA SER A 183 -20.54 2.14 0.61
C SER A 183 -20.26 0.93 -0.28
N TYR A 184 -21.18 -0.04 -0.31
CA TYR A 184 -21.08 -1.22 -1.16
C TYR A 184 -21.12 -0.90 -2.67
N GLY A 185 -22.05 -0.03 -3.08
CA GLY A 185 -22.20 0.34 -4.49
C GLY A 185 -20.98 1.08 -5.03
N LEU A 186 -20.34 1.94 -4.22
CA LEU A 186 -19.08 2.57 -4.63
C LEU A 186 -17.90 1.60 -4.68
N GLN A 187 -17.79 0.67 -3.71
CA GLN A 187 -16.73 -0.34 -3.73
C GLN A 187 -16.82 -1.28 -4.93
N THR A 188 -18.03 -1.62 -5.37
CA THR A 188 -18.28 -2.48 -6.53
C THR A 188 -18.30 -1.72 -7.86
N GLY A 189 -18.40 -0.38 -7.81
CA GLY A 189 -18.61 0.48 -8.98
C GLY A 189 -20.02 0.40 -9.57
N TYR A 190 -21.01 -0.12 -8.82
CA TYR A 190 -22.38 -0.32 -9.27
C TYR A 190 -23.42 -0.02 -8.18
N CYS A 191 -24.24 1.02 -8.40
CA CYS A 191 -25.38 1.38 -7.53
C CYS A 191 -26.67 0.82 -8.12
N ASP A 192 -27.17 -0.29 -7.60
CA ASP A 192 -28.40 -0.93 -8.08
C ASP A 192 -29.65 -0.28 -7.46
N VAL A 193 -30.19 0.71 -8.17
CA VAL A 193 -31.39 1.44 -7.73
C VAL A 193 -32.66 0.60 -7.78
N GLU A 194 -32.71 -0.42 -8.65
CA GLU A 194 -33.86 -1.33 -8.78
C GLU A 194 -33.93 -2.25 -7.55
N TYR A 195 -32.78 -2.65 -7.02
CA TYR A 195 -32.69 -3.47 -5.82
C TYR A 195 -33.26 -2.75 -4.60
N LEU A 196 -32.83 -1.51 -4.37
CA LEU A 196 -33.35 -0.70 -3.25
C LEU A 196 -34.84 -0.39 -3.41
N ALA A 197 -35.30 -0.16 -4.65
CA ALA A 197 -36.72 0.04 -4.94
C ALA A 197 -37.54 -1.23 -4.65
N HIS A 198 -37.02 -2.41 -5.01
CA HIS A 198 -37.64 -3.70 -4.69
C HIS A 198 -37.76 -3.90 -3.18
N LEU A 199 -36.71 -3.63 -2.39
CA LEU A 199 -36.76 -3.70 -0.93
C LEU A 199 -37.80 -2.72 -0.34
N ARG A 200 -37.89 -1.49 -0.87
CA ARG A 200 -38.92 -0.54 -0.45
C ARG A 200 -40.32 -1.07 -0.73
N ASP A 201 -40.56 -1.53 -1.95
CA ASP A 201 -41.89 -1.97 -2.38
C ASP A 201 -42.33 -3.24 -1.65
N LYS A 202 -41.41 -4.18 -1.42
CA LYS A 202 -41.65 -5.38 -0.62
C LYS A 202 -41.94 -5.05 0.84
N SER A 203 -41.25 -4.07 1.41
CA SER A 203 -41.56 -3.56 2.76
C SER A 203 -42.97 -2.98 2.83
N TRP A 204 -43.37 -2.19 1.83
CA TRP A 204 -44.71 -1.60 1.76
C TRP A 204 -45.82 -2.63 1.49
N GLU A 205 -45.55 -3.70 0.75
CA GLU A 205 -46.49 -4.82 0.58
C GLU A 205 -46.91 -5.38 1.95
N HIS A 206 -45.94 -5.58 2.84
CA HIS A 206 -46.18 -6.13 4.17
C HIS A 206 -46.68 -5.09 5.18
N PHE A 207 -45.98 -3.96 5.27
CA PHE A 207 -46.20 -2.96 6.32
C PHE A 207 -47.19 -1.87 5.94
N GLY A 208 -47.49 -1.65 4.65
CA GLY A 208 -48.26 -0.50 4.16
C GLY A 208 -47.40 0.75 3.95
N THR A 209 -47.79 1.57 2.97
CA THR A 209 -47.06 2.76 2.49
C THR A 209 -46.97 3.90 3.52
N ASP A 210 -47.80 3.86 4.55
CA ASP A 210 -47.82 4.77 5.69
C ASP A 210 -46.78 4.44 6.77
N THR A 211 -46.02 3.35 6.60
CA THR A 211 -44.89 3.00 7.48
C THR A 211 -43.65 3.79 7.08
N LEU A 212 -43.00 4.45 8.05
CA LEU A 212 -41.76 5.18 7.80
C LEU A 212 -40.60 4.21 7.53
N LEU A 213 -40.07 4.28 6.32
CA LEU A 213 -38.86 3.56 5.88
C LEU A 213 -37.68 4.52 5.82
N TYR A 214 -36.45 4.02 6.05
CA TYR A 214 -35.25 4.83 5.97
C TYR A 214 -34.04 4.06 5.40
N THR A 215 -33.04 4.80 4.92
CA THR A 215 -31.73 4.28 4.48
C THR A 215 -30.62 4.88 5.33
N THR A 216 -29.53 4.14 5.53
CA THR A 216 -28.37 4.58 6.32
C THR A 216 -27.11 4.42 5.50
N ASP A 217 -26.35 5.51 5.37
CA ASP A 217 -25.08 5.56 4.68
C ASP A 217 -24.14 6.56 5.34
N GLY A 218 -22.83 6.33 5.26
CA GLY A 218 -21.85 7.29 5.78
C GLY A 218 -22.01 8.71 5.22
N ASP A 219 -21.58 9.69 6.00
CA ASP A 219 -21.68 11.14 5.76
C ASP A 219 -20.91 11.70 4.53
N SER A 220 -20.76 10.91 3.46
CA SER A 220 -20.24 11.36 2.17
C SER A 220 -21.35 11.50 1.13
N ILE A 221 -21.22 12.49 0.25
CA ILE A 221 -22.20 12.76 -0.81
C ILE A 221 -22.40 11.54 -1.70
N ASP A 222 -21.34 10.81 -2.03
CA ASP A 222 -21.42 9.67 -2.94
C ASP A 222 -22.07 8.45 -2.30
N TYR A 223 -21.84 8.21 -0.99
CA TYR A 223 -22.53 7.14 -0.27
C TYR A 223 -24.04 7.41 -0.22
N VAL A 224 -24.47 8.58 0.26
CA VAL A 224 -25.90 8.91 0.35
C VAL A 224 -26.56 8.96 -1.03
N ARG A 225 -25.86 9.45 -2.07
CA ARG A 225 -26.38 9.43 -3.45
C ARG A 225 -26.68 8.02 -3.94
N CYS A 226 -25.81 7.06 -3.61
CA CYS A 226 -25.88 5.68 -4.08
C CYS A 226 -26.86 4.83 -3.24
N GLY A 227 -26.90 5.02 -1.92
CA GLY A 227 -27.70 4.21 -1.00
C GLY A 227 -29.12 4.71 -0.72
N ARG A 228 -29.50 5.90 -1.22
CA ARG A 228 -30.86 6.42 -1.08
C ARG A 228 -31.84 5.82 -2.10
N VAL A 229 -33.11 5.73 -1.70
CA VAL A 229 -34.22 5.39 -2.59
C VAL A 229 -35.45 6.24 -2.28
N GLN A 230 -36.13 6.74 -3.33
CA GLN A 230 -37.33 7.55 -3.15
C GLN A 230 -38.40 6.78 -2.36
N GLY A 231 -39.01 7.43 -1.36
CA GLY A 231 -40.02 6.81 -0.50
C GLY A 231 -39.46 6.24 0.81
N ALA A 232 -38.14 6.19 0.96
CA ALA A 232 -37.47 6.01 2.24
C ALA A 232 -36.70 7.31 2.59
N TYR A 233 -36.68 7.67 3.86
CA TYR A 233 -35.98 8.86 4.35
C TYR A 233 -34.47 8.60 4.42
N ALA A 234 -33.65 9.42 3.76
CA ALA A 234 -32.21 9.23 3.78
C ALA A 234 -31.60 9.77 5.09
N THR A 235 -30.87 8.92 5.80
CA THR A 235 -30.14 9.28 7.03
C THR A 235 -28.64 9.05 6.84
N VAL A 236 -27.84 9.68 7.71
CA VAL A 236 -26.38 9.54 7.68
C VAL A 236 -25.88 8.77 8.91
N ASP A 237 -24.74 8.11 8.79
CA ASP A 237 -23.96 7.65 9.94
C ASP A 237 -22.58 8.32 9.99
N PHE A 238 -22.07 8.52 11.20
CA PHE A 238 -20.75 9.08 11.47
C PHE A 238 -20.39 8.96 12.95
N GLY A 239 -19.10 8.78 13.26
CA GLY A 239 -18.58 8.67 14.61
C GLY A 239 -17.97 9.96 15.19
N MET A 240 -17.29 9.82 16.32
CA MET A 240 -16.49 10.90 16.92
C MET A 240 -15.39 11.43 15.96
N GLY A 241 -14.99 12.69 16.13
CA GLY A 241 -13.95 13.34 15.32
C GLY A 241 -14.42 13.90 13.97
N ARG A 242 -15.70 13.65 13.60
CA ARG A 242 -16.36 14.28 12.46
C ARG A 242 -16.98 15.62 12.86
N ASN A 243 -17.06 16.55 11.92
CA ASN A 243 -17.78 17.80 12.13
C ASN A 243 -19.29 17.53 11.98
N VAL A 244 -20.03 17.62 13.08
CA VAL A 244 -21.48 17.35 13.14
C VAL A 244 -22.26 18.21 12.14
N THR A 245 -21.89 19.48 11.99
CA THR A 245 -22.59 20.40 11.07
C THR A 245 -22.38 19.98 9.63
N ASP A 246 -21.15 19.64 9.25
CA ASP A 246 -20.82 19.21 7.89
C ASP A 246 -21.47 17.86 7.56
N SER A 247 -21.51 16.96 8.54
CA SER A 247 -22.12 15.63 8.40
C SER A 247 -23.62 15.75 8.12
N PHE A 248 -24.33 16.61 8.86
CA PHE A 248 -25.75 16.90 8.61
C PHE A 248 -25.98 17.77 7.37
N HIS A 249 -25.01 18.57 6.94
CA HIS A 249 -25.10 19.27 5.66
C HIS A 249 -25.23 18.27 4.50
N VAL A 250 -24.51 17.14 4.55
CA VAL A 250 -24.66 16.08 3.54
C VAL A 250 -26.08 15.50 3.55
N GLN A 251 -26.66 15.22 4.72
CA GLN A 251 -28.06 14.79 4.79
C GLN A 251 -28.99 15.83 4.16
N ARG A 252 -28.78 17.12 4.45
CA ARG A 252 -29.59 18.23 3.91
C ARG A 252 -29.52 18.38 2.38
N LEU A 253 -28.47 17.89 1.72
CA LEU A 253 -28.41 17.88 0.25
C LEU A 253 -29.43 16.91 -0.37
N PHE A 254 -29.81 15.86 0.35
CA PHE A 254 -30.71 14.81 -0.14
C PHE A 254 -32.09 14.83 0.53
N GLU A 255 -32.16 15.33 1.78
CA GLU A 255 -33.36 15.61 2.55
C GLU A 255 -33.34 17.09 2.99
N PRO A 256 -33.67 18.04 2.09
CA PRO A 256 -33.63 19.48 2.38
C PRO A 256 -34.50 19.90 3.57
N GLN A 257 -35.53 19.10 3.85
CA GLN A 257 -36.49 19.26 4.94
C GLN A 257 -36.66 17.92 5.66
N GLY A 258 -37.11 17.97 6.91
CA GLY A 258 -37.28 16.80 7.78
C GLY A 258 -36.24 16.72 8.91
N PRO A 259 -36.38 15.78 9.85
CA PRO A 259 -35.49 15.68 11.01
C PRO A 259 -34.06 15.29 10.64
N LEU A 260 -33.09 15.92 11.29
CA LEU A 260 -31.70 15.45 11.24
C LEU A 260 -31.57 14.12 11.97
N VAL A 261 -30.85 13.17 11.37
CA VAL A 261 -30.73 11.81 11.89
C VAL A 261 -29.31 11.30 11.68
N ASN A 262 -28.60 11.05 12.78
CA ASN A 262 -27.44 10.15 12.78
C ASN A 262 -27.93 8.74 13.15
N SER A 263 -28.03 7.85 12.17
CA SER A 263 -28.57 6.50 12.35
C SER A 263 -27.59 5.51 12.97
N GLU A 264 -26.29 5.83 12.96
CA GLU A 264 -25.23 5.09 13.67
C GLU A 264 -24.11 6.05 14.11
N TYR A 265 -24.18 6.45 15.37
CA TYR A 265 -23.12 7.19 16.03
C TYR A 265 -22.18 6.19 16.71
N TYR A 266 -20.91 6.16 16.31
CA TYR A 266 -19.90 5.23 16.82
C TYR A 266 -19.08 5.85 17.98
N PRO A 267 -19.40 5.54 19.27
CA PRO A 267 -18.63 6.03 20.43
C PRO A 267 -17.49 5.09 20.81
N GLY A 268 -17.20 4.09 19.97
CA GLY A 268 -16.39 2.90 20.21
C GLY A 268 -16.08 2.23 18.87
N TRP A 269 -15.32 1.14 18.85
CA TRP A 269 -14.99 0.42 17.62
C TRP A 269 -14.76 -1.07 17.85
N LEU A 270 -14.85 -1.88 16.78
CA LEU A 270 -14.68 -3.33 16.84
C LEU A 270 -13.21 -3.77 16.95
N ASP A 271 -12.98 -4.92 17.57
CA ASP A 271 -11.66 -5.53 17.69
C ASP A 271 -11.29 -6.42 16.52
N TYR A 272 -9.98 -6.62 16.33
CA TYR A 272 -9.44 -7.64 15.44
C TYR A 272 -8.37 -8.44 16.15
N TRP A 273 -8.29 -9.75 15.85
CA TRP A 273 -7.13 -10.55 16.26
C TRP A 273 -5.84 -9.87 15.77
N ASN A 274 -4.79 -9.90 16.59
CA ASN A 274 -3.48 -9.30 16.37
C ASN A 274 -3.43 -7.77 16.48
N GLN A 275 -4.50 -7.12 16.94
CA GLN A 275 -4.53 -5.68 17.22
C GLN A 275 -4.93 -5.44 18.68
N PRO A 276 -4.49 -4.34 19.33
CA PRO A 276 -4.99 -3.99 20.66
C PRO A 276 -6.52 -3.87 20.69
N HIS A 277 -7.12 -4.02 21.87
CA HIS A 277 -8.53 -3.71 22.07
C HIS A 277 -8.79 -2.27 21.65
N GLN A 278 -9.75 -2.05 20.75
CA GLN A 278 -10.08 -0.74 20.23
C GLN A 278 -10.87 0.03 21.28
N MET A 279 -10.32 1.16 21.69
CA MET A 279 -10.99 2.10 22.57
C MET A 279 -11.10 3.45 21.88
N ALA A 280 -12.24 4.09 22.09
CA ALA A 280 -12.52 5.42 21.63
C ALA A 280 -12.10 6.47 22.66
N ASP A 281 -11.77 7.67 22.20
CA ASP A 281 -11.50 8.78 23.12
C ASP A 281 -12.79 9.11 23.88
N PHE A 282 -12.72 8.99 25.20
CA PHE A 282 -13.86 9.18 26.10
C PHE A 282 -14.46 10.58 25.94
N ASN A 283 -13.63 11.62 25.99
CA ASN A 283 -14.10 13.01 25.99
C ASN A 283 -14.68 13.41 24.63
N MET A 284 -14.03 13.00 23.54
CA MET A 284 -14.49 13.24 22.19
C MET A 284 -15.80 12.51 21.92
N SER A 285 -15.93 11.27 22.40
CA SER A 285 -17.18 10.50 22.28
C SER A 285 -18.34 11.21 22.99
N VAL A 286 -18.13 11.65 24.23
CA VAL A 286 -19.18 12.36 24.97
C VAL A 286 -19.50 13.70 24.33
N LYS A 287 -18.47 14.46 23.89
CA LYS A 287 -18.66 15.79 23.30
C LYS A 287 -19.34 15.71 21.94
N SER A 288 -18.92 14.84 21.03
CA SER A 288 -19.57 14.69 19.73
C SER A 288 -21.02 14.22 19.87
N PHE A 289 -21.32 13.33 20.82
CA PHE A 289 -22.70 12.96 21.14
C PHE A 289 -23.52 14.15 21.62
N GLU A 290 -22.97 14.98 22.52
CA GLU A 290 -23.62 16.22 22.95
C GLU A 290 -23.83 17.20 21.79
N ASP A 291 -22.84 17.40 20.92
CA ASP A 291 -22.94 18.27 19.75
C ASP A 291 -24.05 17.81 18.79
N ILE A 292 -24.17 16.50 18.55
CA ILE A 292 -25.30 15.93 17.79
C ILE A 292 -26.61 16.31 18.49
N LEU A 293 -26.69 16.19 19.82
CA LEU A 293 -27.90 16.53 20.54
C LEU A 293 -28.21 18.04 20.59
N GLU A 294 -27.20 18.92 20.56
CA GLU A 294 -27.35 20.37 20.48
C GLU A 294 -28.00 20.82 19.15
N THR A 295 -27.74 20.10 18.05
CA THR A 295 -28.37 20.41 16.75
C THR A 295 -29.87 20.08 16.66
N GLY A 296 -30.43 19.44 17.69
CA GLY A 296 -31.80 18.93 17.65
C GLY A 296 -31.96 17.59 16.92
N ALA A 297 -30.87 16.99 16.42
CA ALA A 297 -30.91 15.74 15.67
C ALA A 297 -31.36 14.53 16.51
N ASN A 298 -31.87 13.50 15.82
CA ASN A 298 -32.10 12.18 16.39
C ASN A 298 -30.83 11.35 16.21
N VAL A 299 -30.55 10.48 17.18
CA VAL A 299 -29.29 9.73 17.18
C VAL A 299 -29.51 8.31 17.68
N ASN A 300 -28.78 7.37 17.08
CA ASN A 300 -28.64 6.02 17.59
C ASN A 300 -27.17 5.74 17.93
N VAL A 301 -26.90 5.35 19.17
CA VAL A 301 -25.55 5.02 19.66
C VAL A 301 -25.23 3.56 19.29
N TYR A 302 -24.26 3.37 18.39
CA TYR A 302 -23.79 2.07 17.89
C TYR A 302 -22.34 1.83 18.37
N MET A 303 -22.06 1.13 19.47
CA MET A 303 -22.94 0.26 20.26
C MET A 303 -23.24 0.80 21.66
N ALA A 304 -24.50 0.67 22.08
CA ALA A 304 -24.90 0.95 23.47
C ALA A 304 -24.67 -0.26 24.39
N HIS A 305 -24.73 -1.48 23.86
CA HIS A 305 -24.35 -2.71 24.56
C HIS A 305 -23.34 -3.52 23.73
N GLY A 306 -22.15 -3.71 24.28
CA GLY A 306 -21.14 -4.65 23.79
C GLY A 306 -21.59 -6.08 24.06
N GLY A 307 -21.42 -7.01 23.13
CA GLY A 307 -21.96 -8.37 23.26
C GLY A 307 -20.98 -9.46 22.86
N THR A 308 -21.46 -10.70 22.71
CA THR A 308 -20.61 -11.84 22.32
C THR A 308 -21.05 -12.40 20.96
N SER A 309 -20.08 -12.63 20.07
CA SER A 309 -20.24 -13.44 18.86
C SER A 309 -20.03 -14.92 19.17
N PHE A 310 -21.02 -15.59 19.76
CA PHE A 310 -20.90 -17.01 20.10
C PHE A 310 -20.56 -17.90 18.89
N ALA A 311 -19.99 -19.07 19.15
CA ALA A 311 -19.63 -20.04 18.14
C ALA A 311 -18.71 -19.49 17.02
N PHE A 312 -19.09 -19.67 15.75
CA PHE A 312 -18.34 -19.23 14.57
C PHE A 312 -19.01 -18.03 13.88
N GLU A 313 -19.78 -17.25 14.63
CA GLU A 313 -20.70 -16.27 14.06
C GLU A 313 -20.05 -14.93 13.71
N ASN A 314 -18.85 -14.64 14.23
CA ASN A 314 -18.13 -13.40 13.90
C ASN A 314 -17.52 -13.44 12.50
N GLY A 315 -17.48 -12.28 11.86
CA GLY A 315 -17.00 -12.08 10.50
C GLY A 315 -15.53 -11.69 10.42
N ALA A 316 -15.20 -11.08 9.28
CA ALA A 316 -13.92 -10.44 9.00
C ALA A 316 -14.11 -9.26 8.04
N ASN A 317 -13.23 -8.27 8.11
CA ASN A 317 -13.16 -7.17 7.14
C ASN A 317 -12.10 -7.46 6.07
N ASN A 318 -12.25 -6.93 4.86
CA ASN A 318 -11.27 -7.06 3.76
C ASN A 318 -11.45 -5.98 2.67
N PRO A 319 -10.38 -5.34 2.15
CA PRO A 319 -8.97 -5.36 2.55
C PRO A 319 -8.60 -4.28 3.60
N PRO A 320 -7.61 -4.52 4.49
CA PRO A 320 -6.89 -5.78 4.68
C PRO A 320 -7.76 -6.85 5.33
N PHE A 321 -7.42 -8.14 5.16
CA PHE A 321 -8.16 -9.23 5.79
C PHE A 321 -7.96 -9.22 7.32
N GLN A 322 -9.01 -8.84 8.05
CA GLN A 322 -8.98 -8.65 9.50
C GLN A 322 -10.08 -9.48 10.15
N VAL A 323 -9.70 -10.51 10.91
CA VAL A 323 -10.65 -11.42 11.57
C VAL A 323 -10.98 -10.91 12.95
N GLU A 324 -12.25 -10.92 13.30
CA GLU A 324 -12.72 -10.40 14.58
C GLU A 324 -12.62 -11.45 15.70
N PRO A 325 -12.52 -11.03 16.97
CA PRO A 325 -12.59 -11.92 18.12
C PRO A 325 -14.04 -12.34 18.46
N THR A 326 -14.17 -13.18 19.47
CA THR A 326 -15.46 -13.66 19.98
C THR A 326 -16.17 -12.57 20.77
N SER A 327 -15.43 -11.79 21.56
CA SER A 327 -15.93 -10.60 22.23
C SER A 327 -16.21 -9.51 21.19
N TYR A 328 -17.35 -8.86 21.36
CA TYR A 328 -17.80 -7.72 20.57
C TYR A 328 -18.19 -6.59 21.54
N ASP A 329 -17.31 -6.34 22.53
CA ASP A 329 -17.54 -5.34 23.58
C ASP A 329 -17.62 -3.92 23.00
N TYR A 330 -16.87 -3.65 21.92
CA TYR A 330 -16.96 -2.42 21.13
C TYR A 330 -16.61 -1.14 21.92
N ASP A 331 -16.06 -1.25 23.14
CA ASP A 331 -15.89 -0.12 24.07
C ASP A 331 -17.22 0.64 24.32
N ALA A 332 -18.29 -0.16 24.52
CA ALA A 332 -19.67 0.27 24.63
C ALA A 332 -20.04 0.88 25.99
N LEU A 333 -21.24 1.48 26.06
CA LEU A 333 -21.79 2.04 27.30
C LEU A 333 -22.08 0.92 28.32
N ILE A 334 -22.62 -0.20 27.86
CA ILE A 334 -22.83 -1.40 28.66
C ILE A 334 -21.88 -2.47 28.11
N SER A 335 -21.02 -3.02 28.94
CA SER A 335 -20.02 -4.01 28.52
C SER A 335 -20.64 -5.37 28.18
N GLU A 336 -19.85 -6.27 27.60
CA GLU A 336 -20.18 -7.67 27.28
C GLU A 336 -20.93 -8.42 28.41
N PRO A 337 -20.47 -8.41 29.69
CA PRO A 337 -21.19 -9.03 30.80
C PRO A 337 -22.36 -8.20 31.35
N GLY A 338 -22.62 -7.00 30.82
CA GLY A 338 -23.71 -6.13 31.23
C GLY A 338 -23.34 -5.07 32.27
N ASP A 339 -22.06 -4.76 32.49
CA ASP A 339 -21.66 -3.75 33.46
C ASP A 339 -21.78 -2.34 32.87
N LEU A 340 -22.13 -1.37 33.69
CA LEU A 340 -22.21 0.04 33.28
C LEU A 340 -20.80 0.63 33.26
N THR A 341 -20.39 1.21 32.13
CA THR A 341 -19.09 1.86 31.99
C THR A 341 -19.15 3.34 32.34
N ASP A 342 -18.00 4.01 32.47
CA ASP A 342 -17.98 5.46 32.66
C ASP A 342 -18.70 6.21 31.53
N LYS A 343 -18.67 5.68 30.31
CA LYS A 343 -19.42 6.24 29.16
C LYS A 343 -20.91 6.20 29.38
N TYR A 344 -21.45 5.15 30.01
CA TYR A 344 -22.87 5.06 30.33
C TYR A 344 -23.33 6.26 31.17
N PHE A 345 -22.60 6.57 32.24
CA PHE A 345 -22.96 7.67 33.14
C PHE A 345 -22.78 9.04 32.47
N ALA A 346 -21.75 9.21 31.64
CA ALA A 346 -21.54 10.43 30.88
C ALA A 346 -22.65 10.67 29.85
N PHE A 347 -22.99 9.64 29.05
CA PHE A 347 -24.07 9.73 28.05
C PHE A 347 -25.43 9.95 28.73
N LYS A 348 -25.70 9.24 29.83
CA LYS A 348 -26.89 9.48 30.67
C LYS A 348 -26.96 10.95 31.12
N SER A 349 -25.85 11.54 31.55
CA SER A 349 -25.79 12.94 31.97
C SER A 349 -26.05 13.91 30.83
N VAL A 350 -25.57 13.62 29.61
CA VAL A 350 -25.87 14.42 28.41
C VAL A 350 -27.36 14.29 28.05
N ILE A 351 -27.91 13.08 28.02
CA ILE A 351 -29.33 12.83 27.71
C ILE A 351 -30.24 13.61 28.67
N ALA A 352 -29.89 13.68 29.97
CA ALA A 352 -30.64 14.41 30.98
C ALA A 352 -30.86 15.90 30.66
N LYS A 353 -29.96 16.50 29.85
CA LYS A 353 -30.07 17.90 29.42
C LYS A 353 -31.17 18.11 28.38
N TYR A 354 -31.52 17.06 27.63
CA TYR A 354 -32.41 17.15 26.46
C TYR A 354 -33.73 16.39 26.62
N LEU A 355 -33.74 15.30 27.39
CA LEU A 355 -34.93 14.47 27.62
C LEU A 355 -35.06 14.10 29.12
N PRO A 356 -36.29 13.95 29.63
CA PRO A 356 -36.50 13.48 31.00
C PRO A 356 -36.02 12.02 31.15
N ILE A 357 -35.24 11.77 32.21
CA ILE A 357 -34.73 10.43 32.53
C ILE A 357 -35.70 9.72 33.48
N PRO A 358 -36.09 8.46 33.19
CA PRO A 358 -36.94 7.70 34.09
C PRO A 358 -36.16 7.26 35.35
N SER A 359 -36.84 7.31 36.50
CA SER A 359 -36.28 6.81 37.77
C SER A 359 -36.43 5.29 37.82
N ILE A 360 -35.46 4.59 37.25
CA ILE A 360 -35.37 3.11 37.24
C ILE A 360 -34.06 2.74 37.92
N GLU A 361 -34.15 1.95 38.99
CA GLU A 361 -32.98 1.38 39.65
C GLU A 361 -32.45 0.19 38.84
N VAL A 362 -31.14 0.18 38.65
CA VAL A 362 -30.39 -0.88 37.97
C VAL A 362 -29.08 -1.12 38.69
N ASN A 363 -28.58 -2.36 38.67
CA ASN A 363 -27.28 -2.67 39.23
C ASN A 363 -26.17 -2.17 38.31
N GLU A 364 -25.15 -1.52 38.87
CA GLU A 364 -24.01 -1.00 38.11
C GLU A 364 -23.10 -2.11 37.59
N THR A 365 -22.92 -3.15 38.39
CA THR A 365 -22.12 -4.33 38.03
C THR A 365 -22.94 -5.60 38.17
N THR A 366 -22.63 -6.56 37.30
CA THR A 366 -23.18 -7.90 37.34
C THR A 366 -22.28 -8.78 38.23
N PRO A 367 -22.83 -9.57 39.18
CA PRO A 367 -22.03 -10.45 40.03
C PRO A 367 -21.14 -11.40 39.23
N LYS A 368 -19.83 -11.39 39.54
CA LYS A 368 -18.81 -12.25 38.90
C LYS A 368 -18.16 -13.16 39.94
N ALA A 369 -17.79 -14.37 39.53
CA ALA A 369 -17.12 -15.34 40.38
C ALA A 369 -15.90 -15.98 39.72
N ASN A 370 -14.90 -16.26 40.55
CA ASN A 370 -13.75 -17.06 40.21
C ASN A 370 -14.00 -18.50 40.71
N TYR A 371 -14.28 -19.42 39.79
CA TYR A 371 -14.48 -20.84 40.13
C TYR A 371 -13.18 -21.65 40.07
N GLY A 372 -12.05 -20.98 39.84
CA GLY A 372 -10.72 -21.56 39.92
C GLY A 372 -10.34 -22.43 38.72
N ARG A 373 -9.33 -23.27 38.95
CA ARG A 373 -8.68 -24.09 37.92
C ARG A 373 -9.49 -25.35 37.62
N VAL A 374 -9.75 -25.59 36.34
CA VAL A 374 -10.41 -26.80 35.83
C VAL A 374 -9.37 -27.71 35.17
N PRO A 375 -9.09 -28.90 35.73
CA PRO A 375 -8.18 -29.85 35.09
C PRO A 375 -8.81 -30.45 33.84
N LEU A 376 -8.02 -30.58 32.79
CA LEU A 376 -8.44 -31.08 31.49
C LEU A 376 -7.67 -32.35 31.12
N ASN A 377 -8.39 -33.38 30.68
CA ASN A 377 -7.81 -34.63 30.18
C ASN A 377 -7.84 -34.66 28.66
N TYR A 378 -6.75 -35.09 28.03
CA TYR A 378 -6.72 -35.34 26.59
C TYR A 378 -7.61 -36.53 26.24
N VAL A 379 -8.52 -36.34 25.28
CA VAL A 379 -9.50 -37.35 24.87
C VAL A 379 -9.06 -38.04 23.57
N THR A 380 -8.73 -37.28 22.54
CA THR A 380 -8.40 -37.83 21.22
C THR A 380 -7.79 -36.77 20.30
N SER A 381 -7.03 -37.18 19.28
CA SER A 381 -6.56 -36.27 18.23
C SER A 381 -7.67 -35.97 17.23
N ILE A 382 -7.48 -34.94 16.40
CA ILE A 382 -8.41 -34.71 15.28
C ILE A 382 -8.52 -35.90 14.33
N PHE A 383 -7.46 -36.69 14.16
CA PHE A 383 -7.41 -37.81 13.21
C PHE A 383 -8.07 -39.09 13.72
N GLN A 384 -8.21 -39.23 15.03
CA GLN A 384 -8.87 -40.38 15.68
C GLN A 384 -10.25 -40.02 16.27
N GLY A 385 -10.55 -38.72 16.34
CA GLY A 385 -11.72 -38.17 17.01
C GLY A 385 -13.01 -38.22 16.17
N PRO A 386 -13.99 -37.35 16.47
CA PRO A 386 -15.36 -37.42 15.94
C PRO A 386 -15.50 -36.96 14.47
N MET A 387 -14.49 -37.19 13.62
CA MET A 387 -14.58 -36.92 12.20
C MET A 387 -15.69 -37.76 11.55
N LYS A 388 -16.56 -37.12 10.77
CA LYS A 388 -17.59 -37.79 9.97
C LYS A 388 -17.07 -38.03 8.54
N PHE A 389 -17.59 -39.12 7.96
CA PHE A 389 -17.56 -39.55 6.55
C PHE A 389 -16.57 -38.82 5.62
N ALA A 390 -15.60 -39.57 5.10
CA ALA A 390 -14.76 -39.11 4.00
C ALA A 390 -15.61 -38.93 2.74
N GLN A 391 -15.62 -37.73 2.17
CA GLN A 391 -16.04 -37.51 0.78
C GLN A 391 -14.81 -37.58 -0.11
N ASN A 392 -14.88 -38.39 -1.17
CA ASN A 392 -13.79 -38.53 -2.12
C ASN A 392 -14.11 -37.70 -3.36
N ASN A 393 -13.15 -36.88 -3.81
CA ASN A 393 -13.26 -36.14 -5.05
C ASN A 393 -11.86 -35.97 -5.67
N THR A 394 -11.80 -35.87 -7.00
CA THR A 394 -10.53 -35.69 -7.71
C THR A 394 -9.83 -34.40 -7.30
N ASN A 395 -10.59 -33.33 -7.04
CA ASN A 395 -10.07 -32.04 -6.58
C ASN A 395 -10.58 -31.73 -5.15
N PRO A 396 -9.87 -30.87 -4.39
CA PRO A 396 -10.36 -30.37 -3.12
C PRO A 396 -11.75 -29.72 -3.28
N MET A 397 -12.61 -29.96 -2.30
CA MET A 397 -13.95 -29.38 -2.19
C MET A 397 -13.92 -28.20 -1.22
N THR A 398 -14.75 -27.21 -1.50
CA THR A 398 -14.95 -26.07 -0.61
C THR A 398 -15.83 -26.45 0.58
N PHE A 399 -15.88 -25.61 1.60
CA PHE A 399 -16.76 -25.81 2.76
C PHE A 399 -18.23 -25.85 2.33
N GLU A 400 -18.61 -25.06 1.32
CA GLU A 400 -19.96 -24.98 0.76
C GLU A 400 -20.37 -26.31 0.12
N ASP A 401 -19.45 -26.90 -0.66
CA ASP A 401 -19.62 -28.23 -1.26
C ASP A 401 -19.82 -29.30 -0.16
N LEU A 402 -19.08 -29.17 0.94
CA LEU A 402 -19.14 -30.06 2.11
C LEU A 402 -20.27 -29.71 3.10
N ASN A 403 -21.11 -28.72 2.80
CA ASN A 403 -22.18 -28.24 3.66
C ASN A 403 -21.73 -27.78 5.05
N GLN A 404 -20.64 -27.01 5.10
CA GLN A 404 -20.04 -26.41 6.30
C GLN A 404 -20.13 -24.87 6.23
N GLU A 405 -20.43 -24.22 7.35
CA GLU A 405 -20.46 -22.76 7.48
C GLU A 405 -19.51 -22.29 8.59
N ALA A 406 -18.56 -21.40 8.27
CA ALA A 406 -17.73 -20.72 9.26
C ALA A 406 -17.03 -19.45 8.71
N GLY A 407 -17.16 -18.32 9.42
CA GLY A 407 -16.25 -17.17 9.40
C GLY A 407 -15.91 -16.54 8.03
N ARG A 408 -16.89 -15.95 7.35
CA ARG A 408 -16.79 -15.20 6.09
C ARG A 408 -16.56 -13.71 6.28
N ILE A 409 -16.04 -13.07 5.23
CA ILE A 409 -15.98 -11.61 5.13
C ILE A 409 -17.38 -11.03 5.31
N GLY A 410 -17.50 -10.13 6.28
CA GLY A 410 -18.75 -9.53 6.74
C GLY A 410 -19.04 -8.15 6.13
N TYR A 411 -18.02 -7.49 5.57
CA TYR A 411 -18.09 -6.13 5.07
C TYR A 411 -17.54 -5.98 3.64
N GLY A 412 -18.27 -5.24 2.81
CA GLY A 412 -17.83 -4.79 1.48
C GLY A 412 -18.07 -5.73 0.30
N ALA A 413 -17.45 -5.43 -0.84
CA ALA A 413 -17.62 -6.13 -2.13
C ALA A 413 -17.14 -7.60 -2.13
N TYR A 414 -16.44 -8.03 -1.08
CA TYR A 414 -15.76 -9.33 -1.00
C TYR A 414 -16.55 -10.39 -0.23
N ALA A 415 -17.85 -10.18 -0.03
CA ALA A 415 -18.71 -11.14 0.68
C ALA A 415 -18.74 -12.53 0.01
N LYS A 416 -18.41 -12.63 -1.30
CA LYS A 416 -18.24 -13.90 -2.03
C LYS A 416 -16.89 -14.54 -1.69
N ASP A 417 -16.90 -15.25 -0.57
CA ASP A 417 -15.71 -15.75 0.12
C ASP A 417 -15.84 -17.25 0.39
N PHE A 418 -15.60 -18.08 -0.65
CA PHE A 418 -15.59 -19.54 -0.53
C PHE A 418 -14.53 -20.00 0.48
N LYS A 419 -14.88 -20.97 1.34
CA LYS A 419 -14.00 -21.40 2.43
C LYS A 419 -13.37 -22.77 2.16
N GLY A 420 -12.20 -23.00 2.74
CA GLY A 420 -11.42 -24.22 2.55
C GLY A 420 -10.32 -24.09 1.50
N ILE A 421 -9.98 -25.19 0.85
CA ILE A 421 -9.00 -25.21 -0.24
C ILE A 421 -9.75 -24.87 -1.54
N THR A 422 -9.65 -23.63 -1.99
CA THR A 422 -10.43 -23.07 -3.11
C THR A 422 -9.74 -23.20 -4.48
N SER A 423 -8.55 -23.80 -4.52
CA SER A 423 -7.77 -24.01 -5.75
C SER A 423 -7.02 -25.33 -5.72
N ASN A 424 -6.49 -25.75 -6.87
CA ASN A 424 -5.71 -26.99 -6.95
C ASN A 424 -4.46 -26.91 -6.07
N VAL A 425 -4.28 -27.92 -5.22
CA VAL A 425 -3.05 -28.06 -4.43
C VAL A 425 -1.97 -28.64 -5.34
N THR A 426 -0.88 -27.91 -5.52
CA THR A 426 0.24 -28.35 -6.36
C THR A 426 1.47 -28.70 -5.53
N LEU A 427 2.09 -29.85 -5.81
CA LEU A 427 3.40 -30.21 -5.29
C LEU A 427 4.39 -30.28 -6.46
N ALA A 428 5.46 -29.48 -6.40
CA ALA A 428 6.45 -29.37 -7.48
C ALA A 428 5.83 -29.05 -8.86
N GLY A 429 4.72 -28.30 -8.90
CA GLY A 429 4.01 -27.94 -10.14
C GLY A 429 3.01 -28.99 -10.63
N HIS A 430 2.88 -30.13 -9.97
CA HIS A 430 1.85 -31.14 -10.28
C HIS A 430 0.65 -30.98 -9.35
N ALA A 431 -0.55 -30.88 -9.93
CA ALA A 431 -1.79 -30.89 -9.15
C ALA A 431 -1.99 -32.27 -8.50
N LEU A 432 -2.16 -32.28 -7.18
CA LEU A 432 -2.49 -33.47 -6.42
C LEU A 432 -3.97 -33.81 -6.66
N GLN A 433 -4.26 -35.10 -6.87
CA GLN A 433 -5.58 -35.62 -7.18
C GLN A 433 -6.03 -36.63 -6.11
N ASP A 434 -7.31 -37.02 -6.18
CA ASP A 434 -7.92 -38.09 -5.36
C ASP A 434 -7.93 -37.79 -3.85
N TRP A 435 -8.55 -36.67 -3.50
CA TRP A 435 -8.67 -36.18 -2.14
C TRP A 435 -9.77 -36.90 -1.37
N SER A 436 -9.44 -37.36 -0.15
CA SER A 436 -10.40 -37.74 0.88
C SER A 436 -10.57 -36.60 1.87
N MET A 437 -11.77 -36.02 1.95
CA MET A 437 -12.09 -34.86 2.79
C MET A 437 -13.03 -35.27 3.92
N PHE A 438 -12.68 -34.92 5.15
CA PHE A 438 -13.43 -35.26 6.34
C PHE A 438 -14.11 -34.01 6.90
N THR A 439 -15.39 -34.13 7.24
CA THR A 439 -16.15 -33.04 7.86
C THR A 439 -16.18 -33.23 9.37
N MET A 440 -16.04 -32.13 10.10
CA MET A 440 -16.11 -32.12 11.57
C MET A 440 -17.09 -31.02 11.99
N PRO A 441 -18.40 -31.32 11.99
CA PRO A 441 -19.40 -30.38 12.45
C PRO A 441 -19.20 -30.10 13.95
N LEU A 442 -18.95 -28.84 14.29
CA LEU A 442 -18.72 -28.36 15.66
C LEU A 442 -19.88 -27.47 16.18
N ASP A 443 -20.99 -27.48 15.47
CA ASP A 443 -22.25 -26.78 15.75
C ASP A 443 -23.12 -27.54 16.78
N ASP A 444 -23.13 -28.87 16.75
CA ASP A 444 -23.82 -29.72 17.73
C ASP A 444 -22.90 -30.09 18.92
N GLY A 445 -22.67 -29.12 19.79
CA GLY A 445 -21.83 -29.29 20.98
C GLY A 445 -22.33 -30.35 21.99
N PRO A 446 -23.64 -30.54 22.25
CA PRO A 446 -24.10 -31.63 23.12
C PRO A 446 -23.77 -33.03 22.58
N THR A 447 -23.93 -33.25 21.26
CA THR A 447 -23.53 -34.52 20.64
C THR A 447 -22.02 -34.72 20.72
N LEU A 448 -21.23 -33.66 20.48
CA LEU A 448 -19.77 -33.69 20.61
C LEU A 448 -19.33 -34.08 22.03
N ASP A 449 -19.85 -33.43 23.08
CA ASP A 449 -19.51 -33.75 24.47
C ASP A 449 -19.88 -35.21 24.82
N ASN A 450 -21.03 -35.71 24.34
CA ASN A 450 -21.43 -37.10 24.55
C ASN A 450 -20.51 -38.11 23.84
N GLN A 451 -20.06 -37.80 22.62
CA GLN A 451 -19.08 -38.63 21.92
C GLN A 451 -17.73 -38.64 22.63
N LEU A 452 -17.24 -37.48 23.07
CA LEU A 452 -15.98 -37.36 23.81
C LEU A 452 -16.04 -38.09 25.16
N LYS A 453 -17.18 -38.07 25.87
CA LYS A 453 -17.39 -38.88 27.08
C LYS A 453 -17.25 -40.38 26.80
N ARG A 454 -17.78 -40.87 25.69
CA ARG A 454 -17.65 -42.30 25.30
C ARG A 454 -16.20 -42.65 24.98
N LEU A 455 -15.49 -41.81 24.23
CA LEU A 455 -14.06 -42.02 23.96
C LEU A 455 -13.23 -41.99 25.24
N GLN A 456 -13.50 -41.06 26.15
CA GLN A 456 -12.82 -40.99 27.44
C GLN A 456 -13.10 -42.22 28.32
N ALA A 457 -14.29 -42.83 28.23
CA ALA A 457 -14.58 -44.10 28.88
C ALA A 457 -13.80 -45.27 28.25
N LEU A 458 -13.70 -45.31 26.91
CA LEU A 458 -12.94 -46.33 26.18
C LEU A 458 -11.45 -46.34 26.54
N GLN A 459 -10.84 -45.17 26.78
CA GLN A 459 -9.44 -45.09 27.26
C GLN A 459 -9.19 -45.88 28.54
N LYS A 460 -10.22 -46.08 29.38
CA LYS A 460 -10.09 -46.85 30.64
C LYS A 460 -10.24 -48.35 30.43
N THR A 461 -10.92 -48.77 29.36
CA THR A 461 -11.33 -50.16 29.14
C THR A 461 -10.60 -50.86 27.99
N ASP A 462 -10.03 -50.11 27.05
CA ASP A 462 -9.28 -50.63 25.89
C ASP A 462 -7.80 -50.20 25.97
N PRO A 463 -6.88 -51.13 26.29
CA PRO A 463 -5.45 -50.84 26.40
C PRO A 463 -4.81 -50.33 25.11
N LYS A 464 -5.29 -50.77 23.94
CA LYS A 464 -4.77 -50.32 22.65
C LYS A 464 -5.17 -48.87 22.40
N PHE A 465 -6.45 -48.56 22.60
CA PHE A 465 -6.93 -47.18 22.47
C PHE A 465 -6.25 -46.23 23.47
N ALA A 466 -5.99 -46.69 24.69
CA ALA A 466 -5.25 -45.94 25.70
C ALA A 466 -3.81 -45.62 25.25
N GLN A 467 -3.11 -46.59 24.66
CA GLN A 467 -1.75 -46.41 24.15
C GLN A 467 -1.70 -45.48 22.92
N ASP A 468 -2.66 -45.60 22.02
CA ASP A 468 -2.80 -44.74 20.83
C ASP A 468 -3.11 -43.29 21.24
N THR A 469 -3.97 -43.12 22.25
CA THR A 469 -4.26 -41.82 22.88
C THR A 469 -3.01 -41.21 23.49
N LEU A 470 -2.22 -41.99 24.25
CA LEU A 470 -0.99 -41.49 24.88
C LEU A 470 0.04 -41.03 23.84
N THR A 471 0.14 -41.75 22.73
CA THR A 471 1.01 -41.38 21.60
C THR A 471 0.55 -40.06 20.98
N SER A 472 -0.75 -39.95 20.66
CA SER A 472 -1.33 -38.74 20.07
C SER A 472 -1.25 -37.53 21.02
N PHE A 473 -1.38 -37.76 22.33
CA PHE A 473 -1.16 -36.73 23.34
C PHE A 473 0.26 -36.16 23.28
N LYS A 474 1.28 -37.02 23.19
CA LYS A 474 2.69 -36.59 23.05
C LYS A 474 2.89 -35.80 21.76
N GLU A 475 2.27 -36.22 20.65
CA GLU A 475 2.31 -35.48 19.39
C GLU A 475 1.65 -34.10 19.51
N ALA A 476 0.50 -34.01 20.16
CA ALA A 476 -0.19 -32.73 20.39
C ALA A 476 0.68 -31.74 21.19
N VAL A 477 1.30 -32.19 22.28
CA VAL A 477 2.13 -31.33 23.14
C VAL A 477 3.45 -30.94 22.49
N ASN A 478 4.13 -31.88 21.82
CA ASN A 478 5.47 -31.65 21.28
C ASN A 478 5.46 -31.02 19.88
N ASN A 479 4.52 -31.40 19.03
CA ASN A 479 4.51 -31.06 17.60
C ASN A 479 3.33 -30.16 17.20
N GLY A 480 2.41 -29.84 18.13
CA GLY A 480 1.26 -28.99 17.85
C GLY A 480 0.18 -29.66 17.00
N GLN A 481 -0.04 -30.96 17.17
CA GLN A 481 -1.15 -31.68 16.56
C GLN A 481 -2.47 -31.31 17.26
N GLY A 482 -3.50 -30.94 16.48
CA GLY A 482 -4.81 -30.60 17.03
C GLY A 482 -5.51 -31.78 17.73
N GLY A 483 -6.34 -31.48 18.73
CA GLY A 483 -7.06 -32.50 19.51
C GLY A 483 -8.13 -31.95 20.45
N PHE A 484 -8.75 -32.86 21.21
CA PHE A 484 -9.82 -32.56 22.15
C PHE A 484 -9.42 -32.85 23.59
N TRP A 485 -9.74 -31.90 24.47
CA TRP A 485 -9.57 -32.01 25.90
C TRP A 485 -10.91 -31.84 26.60
N ARG A 486 -11.11 -32.58 27.70
CA ARG A 486 -12.35 -32.55 28.48
C ARG A 486 -12.08 -32.53 29.97
N GLY A 487 -12.80 -31.68 30.69
CA GLY A 487 -12.80 -31.60 32.15
C GLY A 487 -14.18 -31.28 32.71
N THR A 488 -14.27 -31.29 34.04
CA THR A 488 -15.50 -30.98 34.77
C THR A 488 -15.19 -30.16 36.01
N PHE A 489 -16.11 -29.28 36.38
CA PHE A 489 -16.03 -28.48 37.61
C PHE A 489 -17.42 -28.31 38.23
N LYS A 490 -17.46 -27.86 39.49
CA LYS A 490 -18.70 -27.60 40.23
C LYS A 490 -18.67 -26.18 40.79
N ILE A 491 -19.83 -25.53 40.79
CA ILE A 491 -20.03 -24.30 41.56
C ILE A 491 -20.15 -24.67 43.04
N PRO A 492 -19.51 -23.93 43.98
CA PRO A 492 -19.58 -24.20 45.40
C PRO A 492 -21.02 -24.34 45.89
N CYS A 493 -21.30 -25.36 46.71
CA CYS A 493 -22.64 -25.61 47.26
C CYS A 493 -23.16 -24.50 48.19
N SER A 494 -22.28 -23.59 48.62
CA SER A 494 -22.62 -22.41 49.42
C SER A 494 -23.25 -21.28 48.60
N GLU A 495 -23.15 -21.32 47.27
CA GLU A 495 -23.77 -20.34 46.38
C GLU A 495 -25.20 -20.79 46.01
N THR A 496 -26.14 -19.85 46.00
CA THR A 496 -27.55 -20.14 45.66
C THR A 496 -27.83 -20.00 44.17
N ILE A 497 -27.07 -19.16 43.46
CA ILE A 497 -27.19 -18.87 42.03
C ILE A 497 -25.78 -18.75 41.45
N ALA A 498 -25.57 -19.25 40.23
CA ALA A 498 -24.31 -19.10 39.52
C ALA A 498 -24.08 -17.63 39.15
N ASN A 499 -22.89 -17.12 39.41
CA ASN A 499 -22.43 -15.81 38.95
C ASN A 499 -21.76 -15.90 37.57
N GLU A 500 -21.69 -14.76 36.89
CA GLU A 500 -20.95 -14.59 35.63
C GLU A 500 -19.46 -14.93 35.83
N THR A 501 -18.80 -15.45 34.80
CA THR A 501 -17.37 -15.76 34.89
C THR A 501 -16.70 -15.65 33.51
N PHE A 502 -15.39 -15.81 33.45
CA PHE A 502 -14.63 -15.78 32.22
C PHE A 502 -13.68 -16.96 32.13
N LEU A 503 -13.65 -17.63 30.98
CA LEU A 503 -12.73 -18.73 30.72
C LEU A 503 -11.38 -18.17 30.27
N ASN A 504 -10.37 -18.31 31.12
CA ASN A 504 -8.97 -18.03 30.83
C ASN A 504 -8.25 -19.30 30.35
N LEU A 505 -7.48 -19.18 29.27
CA LEU A 505 -6.79 -20.31 28.62
C LEU A 505 -5.27 -20.11 28.59
N PRO A 506 -4.58 -20.11 29.74
CA PRO A 506 -3.15 -19.80 29.81
C PRO A 506 -2.30 -20.86 29.10
N GLY A 507 -1.40 -20.41 28.23
CA GLY A 507 -0.51 -21.26 27.45
C GLY A 507 -1.17 -22.01 26.29
N TRP A 508 -2.50 -21.98 26.16
CA TRP A 508 -3.20 -22.47 24.98
C TRP A 508 -2.98 -21.51 23.81
N SER A 509 -3.06 -22.00 22.57
CA SER A 509 -2.71 -21.18 21.41
C SER A 509 -3.91 -20.81 20.56
N LYS A 510 -4.60 -21.75 19.92
CA LYS A 510 -5.74 -21.43 19.05
C LYS A 510 -6.79 -22.52 19.05
N GLY A 511 -8.04 -22.17 19.33
CA GLY A 511 -9.08 -23.18 19.39
C GLY A 511 -10.49 -22.68 19.63
N VAL A 512 -11.34 -23.60 20.10
CA VAL A 512 -12.76 -23.39 20.38
C VAL A 512 -13.11 -24.01 21.72
N ALA A 513 -13.93 -23.33 22.52
CA ALA A 513 -14.34 -23.80 23.84
C ALA A 513 -15.85 -24.08 23.91
N PHE A 514 -16.23 -25.14 24.63
CA PHE A 514 -17.63 -25.51 24.85
C PHE A 514 -17.91 -25.72 26.34
N LEU A 515 -18.98 -25.11 26.83
CA LEU A 515 -19.47 -25.29 28.19
C LEU A 515 -20.84 -25.96 28.16
N ASN A 516 -20.98 -27.11 28.82
CA ASN A 516 -22.23 -27.88 28.85
C ASN A 516 -22.82 -28.17 27.45
N GLY A 517 -21.97 -28.27 26.43
CA GLY A 517 -22.38 -28.44 25.04
C GLY A 517 -22.70 -27.12 24.31
N PHE A 518 -22.71 -25.98 24.99
CA PHE A 518 -22.83 -24.67 24.35
C PHE A 518 -21.46 -24.21 23.82
N ASN A 519 -21.38 -23.79 22.55
CA ASN A 519 -20.16 -23.28 21.93
C ASN A 519 -19.91 -21.82 22.33
N LEU A 520 -18.96 -21.60 23.24
CA LEU A 520 -18.61 -20.27 23.74
C LEU A 520 -17.93 -19.40 22.67
N GLY A 521 -17.30 -20.02 21.67
CA GLY A 521 -16.62 -19.34 20.57
C GLY A 521 -15.13 -19.64 20.51
N ARG A 522 -14.44 -18.82 19.71
CA ARG A 522 -13.02 -18.99 19.35
C ARG A 522 -12.10 -18.26 20.32
N TYR A 523 -10.98 -18.90 20.67
CA TYR A 523 -9.89 -18.28 21.43
C TYR A 523 -8.59 -18.28 20.61
N TRP A 524 -7.80 -17.21 20.75
CA TRP A 524 -6.46 -17.11 20.18
C TRP A 524 -5.52 -16.22 21.05
N PRO A 525 -5.31 -16.57 22.33
CA PRO A 525 -4.65 -15.69 23.31
C PRO A 525 -3.17 -15.41 23.00
N ILE A 526 -2.49 -16.26 22.22
CA ILE A 526 -1.11 -16.00 21.77
C ILE A 526 -1.03 -14.85 20.75
N VAL A 527 -2.16 -14.46 20.16
CA VAL A 527 -2.28 -13.37 19.19
C VAL A 527 -2.98 -12.15 19.80
N GLY A 528 -3.92 -12.35 20.74
CA GLY A 528 -4.69 -11.27 21.36
C GLY A 528 -5.56 -10.49 20.36
N PRO A 529 -6.33 -9.48 20.79
CA PRO A 529 -6.30 -8.89 22.13
C PRO A 529 -7.16 -9.69 23.12
N GLN A 530 -8.16 -10.44 22.66
CA GLN A 530 -9.01 -11.22 23.54
C GLN A 530 -8.27 -12.43 24.14
N ILE A 531 -8.13 -12.47 25.47
CA ILE A 531 -7.51 -13.57 26.21
C ILE A 531 -8.55 -14.47 26.87
N THR A 532 -9.59 -13.87 27.45
CA THR A 532 -10.67 -14.59 28.12
C THR A 532 -11.93 -14.67 27.28
N LEU A 533 -12.68 -15.77 27.38
CA LEU A 533 -14.02 -15.89 26.82
C LEU A 533 -15.08 -15.60 27.89
N TYR A 534 -16.08 -14.77 27.58
CA TYR A 534 -17.21 -14.55 28.47
C TYR A 534 -18.05 -15.82 28.66
N VAL A 535 -18.37 -16.13 29.90
CA VAL A 535 -19.20 -17.26 30.30
C VAL A 535 -20.44 -16.74 31.03
N PRO A 536 -21.57 -16.63 30.31
CA PRO A 536 -22.84 -16.25 30.90
C PRO A 536 -23.25 -17.17 32.06
N SER A 537 -23.69 -16.59 33.18
CA SER A 537 -24.19 -17.35 34.34
C SER A 537 -25.28 -18.36 33.98
N VAL A 538 -26.14 -17.99 33.03
CA VAL A 538 -27.28 -18.79 32.55
C VAL A 538 -26.86 -20.05 31.76
N LEU A 539 -25.60 -20.16 31.35
CA LEU A 539 -25.04 -21.37 30.72
C LEU A 539 -24.43 -22.34 31.75
N LEU A 540 -24.27 -21.91 32.99
CA LEU A 540 -23.79 -22.75 34.08
C LEU A 540 -24.95 -23.54 34.69
N LYS A 541 -24.66 -24.77 35.09
CA LYS A 541 -25.59 -25.56 35.89
C LYS A 541 -25.64 -25.04 37.33
N PRO A 542 -26.75 -25.27 38.05
CA PRO A 542 -26.89 -24.90 39.45
C PRO A 542 -25.75 -25.41 40.36
N ALA A 543 -25.61 -24.79 41.53
CA ALA A 543 -24.62 -25.16 42.54
C ALA A 543 -24.62 -26.68 42.84
N CYS A 544 -23.43 -27.21 43.17
CA CYS A 544 -23.14 -28.65 43.36
C CYS A 544 -23.23 -29.53 42.11
N GLN A 545 -23.81 -29.08 41.00
CA GLN A 545 -23.90 -29.87 39.77
C GLN A 545 -22.61 -29.77 38.94
N GLU A 546 -22.32 -30.84 38.19
CA GLU A 546 -21.14 -30.88 37.32
C GLU A 546 -21.38 -30.15 36.01
N ASN A 547 -20.58 -29.10 35.81
CA ASN A 547 -20.39 -28.44 34.53
C ASN A 547 -19.34 -29.20 33.71
N SER A 548 -19.61 -29.37 32.41
CA SER A 548 -18.68 -30.01 31.46
C SER A 548 -17.98 -28.94 30.65
N LEU A 549 -16.66 -29.02 30.52
CA LEU A 549 -15.86 -28.12 29.70
C LEU A 549 -15.06 -28.92 28.67
N VAL A 550 -15.22 -28.56 27.40
CA VAL A 550 -14.52 -29.18 26.27
C VAL A 550 -13.71 -28.11 25.54
N ILE A 551 -12.42 -28.40 25.30
CA ILE A 551 -11.52 -27.54 24.52
C ILE A 551 -11.10 -28.29 23.27
N PHE A 552 -11.33 -27.67 22.12
CA PHE A 552 -10.76 -28.09 20.85
C PHE A 552 -9.56 -27.18 20.52
N GLU A 553 -8.35 -27.69 20.62
CA GLU A 553 -7.11 -26.96 20.32
C GLU A 553 -6.58 -27.38 18.95
N GLN A 554 -6.24 -26.40 18.12
CA GLN A 554 -5.85 -26.56 16.71
C GLN A 554 -4.34 -26.55 16.50
N GLN A 555 -3.60 -25.98 17.45
CA GLN A 555 -2.16 -25.82 17.40
C GLN A 555 -1.55 -26.48 18.64
N LYS A 556 -1.04 -25.69 19.58
CA LYS A 556 -0.34 -26.15 20.77
C LYS A 556 -1.18 -25.97 22.03
N PRO A 557 -1.39 -27.02 22.83
CA PRO A 557 -2.14 -26.92 24.08
C PRO A 557 -1.30 -26.29 25.20
N GLY A 558 -1.98 -25.60 26.12
CA GLY A 558 -1.38 -25.03 27.33
C GLY A 558 -1.16 -26.06 28.43
N CYS A 559 -0.42 -27.14 28.12
CA CYS A 559 -0.12 -28.19 29.08
C CYS A 559 1.22 -27.93 29.78
N ASP A 560 1.25 -28.07 31.09
CA ASP A 560 2.47 -28.05 31.90
C ASP A 560 3.03 -29.47 32.05
N THR A 561 4.34 -29.65 31.83
CA THR A 561 5.03 -30.94 31.97
C THR A 561 5.05 -31.47 33.41
N GLN A 562 4.79 -30.61 34.41
CA GLN A 562 4.70 -30.98 35.82
C GLN A 562 3.26 -31.06 36.35
N ASN A 563 2.35 -30.22 35.85
CA ASN A 563 1.00 -30.04 36.43
C ASN A 563 -0.18 -30.42 35.50
N GLY A 564 0.08 -31.02 34.33
CA GLY A 564 -0.96 -31.43 33.39
C GLY A 564 -1.60 -30.28 32.61
N CYS A 565 -2.68 -30.56 31.88
CA CYS A 565 -3.42 -29.57 31.09
C CYS A 565 -4.59 -29.00 31.90
N TRP A 566 -4.83 -27.70 31.80
CA TRP A 566 -5.87 -27.03 32.59
C TRP A 566 -6.26 -25.69 31.98
N VAL A 567 -7.38 -25.14 32.46
CA VAL A 567 -7.88 -23.80 32.19
C VAL A 567 -8.43 -23.18 33.48
N GLU A 568 -8.74 -21.90 33.49
CA GLU A 568 -9.19 -21.17 34.69
C GLU A 568 -10.52 -20.47 34.44
N LEU A 569 -11.38 -20.44 35.45
CA LEU A 569 -12.57 -19.61 35.49
C LEU A 569 -12.31 -18.44 36.42
N VAL A 570 -12.20 -17.24 35.85
CA VAL A 570 -11.82 -16.00 36.56
C VAL A 570 -13.01 -15.04 36.63
N ASP A 571 -12.97 -14.13 37.60
CA ASP A 571 -14.01 -13.11 37.81
C ASP A 571 -13.77 -11.81 37.02
N THR A 572 -12.62 -11.67 36.35
CA THR A 572 -12.24 -10.45 35.64
C THR A 572 -11.95 -10.75 34.17
N PRO A 573 -12.54 -10.03 33.21
CA PRO A 573 -12.24 -10.21 31.80
C PRO A 573 -10.83 -9.69 31.45
N ASN A 574 -10.19 -10.32 30.48
CA ASN A 574 -9.03 -9.78 29.79
C ASN A 574 -9.30 -9.82 28.28
N ILE A 575 -9.82 -8.71 27.77
CA ILE A 575 -10.07 -8.49 26.33
C ILE A 575 -8.98 -7.66 25.65
N ASN A 576 -7.97 -7.19 26.40
CA ASN A 576 -6.86 -6.37 25.93
C ASN A 576 -5.48 -6.97 26.27
N GLY A 577 -5.33 -8.26 25.99
CA GLY A 577 -4.08 -8.98 26.14
C GLY A 577 -2.99 -8.53 25.18
N PRO A 578 -1.76 -9.03 25.40
CA PRO A 578 -0.64 -8.73 24.54
C PRO A 578 -0.89 -9.23 23.12
N THR A 579 -0.63 -8.37 22.14
CA THR A 579 -0.60 -8.74 20.74
C THR A 579 0.84 -8.75 20.23
N PRO A 580 1.18 -9.57 19.22
CA PRO A 580 2.49 -9.58 18.56
C PRO A 580 2.98 -8.20 18.06
N LEU A 581 2.09 -7.19 18.05
CA LEU A 581 2.37 -5.78 17.75
C LEU A 581 2.64 -4.90 18.97
N LYS A 582 2.96 -5.44 20.16
CA LYS A 582 3.53 -4.62 21.24
C LYS A 582 5.03 -4.43 21.03
N PRO A 583 5.48 -3.17 21.01
CA PRO A 583 6.03 -2.62 22.23
C PRO A 583 5.71 -1.13 22.38
N GLN A 584 4.70 -0.83 23.17
CA GLN A 584 4.71 0.35 24.03
C GLN A 584 4.16 -0.06 25.39
N GLU A 585 5.02 0.00 26.40
CA GLU A 585 4.62 0.37 27.74
C GLU A 585 5.26 1.72 28.04
N THR A 586 4.39 2.66 28.33
CA THR A 586 4.65 4.02 28.75
C THR A 586 5.26 3.98 30.16
N ILE A 587 6.51 4.41 30.33
CA ILE A 587 6.95 4.96 31.62
C ILE A 587 6.95 6.47 31.47
N THR A 588 6.07 7.09 32.23
CA THR A 588 5.86 8.53 32.36
C THR A 588 7.13 9.28 32.73
N TYR A 589 7.33 10.44 32.11
CA TYR A 589 8.38 11.41 32.40
C TYR A 589 8.10 12.17 33.72
N GLU A 590 7.92 11.46 34.83
CA GLU A 590 7.83 12.06 36.17
C GLU A 590 8.43 11.09 37.20
N ASN A 591 9.77 11.15 37.35
CA ASN A 591 10.53 10.88 38.59
C ASN A 591 12.03 10.71 38.26
N CYS A 592 12.72 11.80 37.96
CA CYS A 592 14.18 11.85 38.14
C CYS A 592 14.67 13.29 38.34
N LEU A 593 14.09 13.97 39.31
CA LEU A 593 14.75 15.07 40.03
C LEU A 593 14.65 14.69 41.50
N ILE A 594 15.73 14.12 42.04
CA ILE A 594 16.23 14.23 43.43
C ILE A 594 17.14 13.02 43.71
N THR A 595 18.33 13.37 44.23
CA THR A 595 19.40 12.54 44.79
C THR A 595 20.29 11.69 43.85
N GLN A 596 21.54 12.14 43.83
CA GLN A 596 22.76 11.51 43.35
C GLN A 596 22.83 10.01 43.69
N ILE A 597 23.11 9.15 42.69
CA ILE A 597 24.03 7.98 42.72
C ILE A 597 24.15 7.44 41.28
N SER A 598 25.34 6.97 40.92
CA SER A 598 25.86 6.71 39.58
C SER A 598 25.08 5.72 38.71
N CYS A 599 24.77 6.11 37.47
CA CYS A 599 24.53 5.16 36.38
C CYS A 599 25.85 4.55 35.90
N HIS A 600 26.13 3.31 36.30
CA HIS A 600 27.14 2.47 35.65
C HIS A 600 26.50 1.77 34.45
N GLN A 601 27.17 1.86 33.30
CA GLN A 601 26.85 1.12 32.08
C GLN A 601 27.05 -0.39 32.31
N THR A 602 26.00 -1.19 32.19
CA THR A 602 26.10 -2.59 31.71
C THR A 602 24.76 -3.03 31.10
N GLY A 603 24.75 -3.40 29.81
CA GLY A 603 23.64 -4.08 29.14
C GLY A 603 23.34 -3.53 27.73
N GLN A 604 23.81 -4.24 26.69
CA GLN A 604 23.52 -3.92 25.29
C GLN A 604 22.01 -4.03 24.93
N PRO A 605 21.50 -3.26 23.96
CA PRO A 605 20.09 -3.29 23.56
C PRO A 605 19.73 -4.54 22.73
N ASN A 606 18.60 -5.18 23.06
CA ASN A 606 18.01 -6.31 22.32
C ASN A 606 17.57 -5.88 20.90
N ARG A 607 17.89 -6.71 19.90
CA ARG A 607 17.79 -6.42 18.45
C ARG A 607 16.40 -6.57 17.78
N ASN A 608 15.29 -6.76 18.50
CA ASN A 608 14.04 -7.30 17.92
C ASN A 608 12.85 -6.32 17.69
N ASN A 609 13.01 -4.99 17.74
CA ASN A 609 11.87 -4.03 17.68
C ASN A 609 11.96 -2.91 16.61
N ARG A 610 12.66 -3.10 15.49
CA ARG A 610 12.73 -2.05 14.45
C ARG A 610 11.53 -2.06 13.52
N SER A 611 10.88 -0.91 13.31
CA SER A 611 9.74 -0.76 12.40
C SER A 611 9.66 0.64 11.77
N PHE A 612 9.05 0.73 10.59
CA PHE A 612 8.75 1.99 9.93
C PHE A 612 7.38 1.88 9.26
N THR A 613 6.40 2.64 9.74
CA THR A 613 4.99 2.53 9.33
C THR A 613 4.37 3.91 9.16
N ILE A 614 3.12 3.94 8.68
CA ILE A 614 2.30 5.15 8.64
C ILE A 614 1.30 5.07 9.78
N ASP A 615 1.22 6.13 10.58
CA ASP A 615 0.08 6.40 11.45
C ASP A 615 -0.90 7.31 10.69
N TYR A 616 -1.98 6.69 10.22
CA TYR A 616 -3.03 7.36 9.45
C TYR A 616 -3.87 8.28 10.35
N GLY A 617 -4.04 7.98 11.65
CA GLY A 617 -4.79 8.82 12.57
C GLY A 617 -4.08 10.15 12.85
N MET A 618 -2.75 10.09 13.01
CA MET A 618 -1.91 11.26 13.28
C MET A 618 -1.32 11.89 12.01
N ASN A 619 -1.63 11.36 10.82
CA ASN A 619 -1.09 11.82 9.54
C ASN A 619 0.45 11.92 9.50
N THR A 620 1.14 10.93 10.07
CA THR A 620 2.60 10.97 10.25
C THR A 620 3.24 9.62 9.96
N PHE A 621 4.55 9.57 9.70
CA PHE A 621 5.27 8.30 9.77
C PHE A 621 5.54 7.94 11.23
N VAL A 622 5.69 6.66 11.52
CA VAL A 622 6.11 6.15 12.82
C VAL A 622 7.33 5.28 12.62
N LYS A 623 8.46 5.70 13.18
CA LYS A 623 9.72 4.95 13.18
C LYS A 623 9.97 4.43 14.58
N ASP A 624 10.05 3.12 14.72
CA ASP A 624 10.29 2.43 15.99
C ASP A 624 9.31 2.86 17.11
N GLY A 625 8.04 3.05 16.74
CA GLY A 625 6.98 3.50 17.66
C GLY A 625 6.95 5.00 17.96
N VAL A 626 7.81 5.80 17.33
CA VAL A 626 7.88 7.27 17.54
C VAL A 626 7.44 8.00 16.27
N PRO A 627 6.58 9.04 16.37
CA PRO A 627 6.26 9.92 15.25
C PRO A 627 7.53 10.45 14.59
N PHE A 628 7.57 10.38 13.27
CA PHE A 628 8.77 10.61 12.49
C PHE A 628 8.44 11.39 11.22
N ARG A 629 9.32 12.32 10.88
CA ARG A 629 9.32 13.04 9.61
C ARG A 629 10.71 12.92 9.00
N TYR A 630 10.80 12.50 7.74
CA TYR A 630 12.05 12.59 7.01
C TYR A 630 12.22 13.94 6.32
N ILE A 631 13.46 14.41 6.33
CA ILE A 631 13.99 15.41 5.40
C ILE A 631 15.11 14.70 4.66
N SER A 632 14.82 14.34 3.41
CA SER A 632 15.66 13.51 2.55
C SER A 632 16.30 14.34 1.44
N GLY A 633 17.36 13.81 0.85
CA GLY A 633 17.96 14.34 -0.37
C GLY A 633 18.31 13.23 -1.34
N SER A 634 18.03 13.45 -2.63
CA SER A 634 18.36 12.50 -3.69
C SER A 634 19.83 12.57 -4.10
N ILE A 635 20.48 11.42 -4.04
CA ILE A 635 21.85 11.18 -4.48
C ILE A 635 21.91 9.86 -5.23
N HIS A 636 22.53 9.85 -6.41
CA HIS A 636 22.63 8.66 -7.25
C HIS A 636 24.06 8.09 -7.19
N TYR A 637 24.23 6.92 -6.56
CA TYR A 637 25.56 6.30 -6.39
C TYR A 637 26.27 6.06 -7.72
N PHE A 638 25.52 5.72 -8.78
CA PHE A 638 26.04 5.53 -10.13
C PHE A 638 26.52 6.82 -10.83
N ARG A 639 26.22 8.00 -10.28
CA ARG A 639 26.72 9.32 -10.73
C ARG A 639 27.89 9.85 -9.92
N VAL A 640 28.35 9.10 -8.91
CA VAL A 640 29.41 9.52 -7.98
C VAL A 640 30.47 8.44 -7.90
N HIS A 641 31.75 8.80 -8.03
CA HIS A 641 32.83 7.83 -7.86
C HIS A 641 32.80 7.24 -6.42
N PRO A 642 32.98 5.91 -6.22
CA PRO A 642 32.83 5.24 -4.92
C PRO A 642 33.65 5.83 -3.77
N ASN A 643 34.88 6.26 -4.07
CA ASN A 643 35.75 6.91 -3.07
C ASN A 643 35.22 8.27 -2.59
N HIS A 644 34.21 8.83 -3.24
CA HIS A 644 33.55 10.07 -2.84
C HIS A 644 32.19 9.86 -2.17
N TRP A 645 31.60 8.66 -2.21
CA TRP A 645 30.29 8.38 -1.60
C TRP A 645 30.24 8.82 -0.13
N GLU A 646 31.22 8.42 0.67
CA GLU A 646 31.27 8.78 2.09
C GLU A 646 31.35 10.29 2.32
N ASP A 647 32.09 11.02 1.48
CA ASP A 647 32.15 12.49 1.57
C ASP A 647 30.78 13.13 1.26
N ARG A 648 30.10 12.67 0.20
CA ARG A 648 28.80 13.23 -0.19
C ARG A 648 27.74 12.95 0.88
N LEU A 649 27.73 11.74 1.45
CA LEU A 649 26.83 11.35 2.54
C LEU A 649 27.07 12.16 3.80
N LYS A 650 28.33 12.44 4.16
CA LYS A 650 28.65 13.34 5.29
C LYS A 650 28.13 14.75 5.07
N LYS A 651 28.26 15.30 3.86
CA LYS A 651 27.73 16.62 3.50
C LYS A 651 26.22 16.66 3.59
N ILE A 652 25.54 15.63 3.11
CA ILE A 652 24.09 15.50 3.26
C ILE A 652 23.70 15.48 4.76
N ARG A 653 24.37 14.64 5.56
CA ARG A 653 24.09 14.55 7.00
C ARG A 653 24.38 15.86 7.75
N SER A 654 25.45 16.57 7.41
CA SER A 654 25.82 17.84 8.05
C SER A 654 24.98 19.04 7.60
N ALA A 655 24.13 18.88 6.57
CA ALA A 655 23.05 19.80 6.25
C ALA A 655 21.80 19.62 7.14
N GLY A 656 21.78 18.58 7.99
CA GLY A 656 20.67 18.26 8.88
C GLY A 656 19.69 17.20 8.33
N LEU A 657 19.89 16.73 7.10
CA LEU A 657 19.05 15.68 6.52
C LEU A 657 19.19 14.37 7.33
N ASN A 658 18.08 13.68 7.53
CA ASN A 658 18.01 12.44 8.31
C ASN A 658 17.78 11.20 7.43
N ALA A 659 17.57 11.39 6.12
CA ALA A 659 17.45 10.33 5.13
C ALA A 659 18.10 10.73 3.78
N ILE A 660 18.30 9.74 2.93
CA ILE A 660 18.59 9.91 1.50
C ILE A 660 17.57 9.14 0.66
N GLN A 661 17.39 9.57 -0.58
CA GLN A 661 16.63 8.82 -1.58
C GLN A 661 17.57 8.39 -2.72
N VAL A 662 17.41 7.16 -3.19
CA VAL A 662 18.32 6.57 -4.19
C VAL A 662 17.57 5.71 -5.21
N TYR A 663 17.78 5.99 -6.50
CA TYR A 663 17.38 5.09 -7.58
C TYR A 663 18.33 3.92 -7.73
N VAL A 664 17.85 2.78 -8.22
CA VAL A 664 18.68 1.65 -8.69
C VAL A 664 18.58 1.55 -10.22
N GLU A 665 19.71 1.69 -10.90
CA GLU A 665 19.77 1.67 -12.36
C GLU A 665 19.91 0.25 -12.90
N TRP A 666 18.82 -0.37 -13.35
CA TRP A 666 18.82 -1.75 -13.84
C TRP A 666 19.84 -1.99 -14.97
N ASN A 667 19.92 -1.10 -15.96
CA ASN A 667 20.79 -1.29 -17.12
C ASN A 667 22.29 -1.40 -16.77
N SER A 668 22.76 -0.77 -15.69
CA SER A 668 24.18 -0.83 -15.28
C SER A 668 24.46 -2.02 -14.38
N HIS A 669 23.42 -2.53 -13.71
CA HIS A 669 23.47 -3.77 -12.95
C HIS A 669 23.27 -5.02 -13.80
N GLU A 670 22.55 -4.97 -14.92
CA GLU A 670 22.35 -6.09 -15.84
C GLU A 670 22.62 -5.65 -17.31
N PRO A 671 23.87 -5.28 -17.65
CA PRO A 671 24.23 -4.78 -18.97
C PRO A 671 23.98 -5.82 -20.08
N GLU A 672 24.00 -7.11 -19.73
CA GLU A 672 23.61 -8.22 -20.59
C GLU A 672 22.64 -9.14 -19.82
N PRO A 673 21.70 -9.82 -20.50
CA PRO A 673 20.72 -10.68 -19.83
C PRO A 673 21.38 -11.74 -18.94
N GLY A 674 21.05 -11.74 -17.65
CA GLY A 674 21.55 -12.67 -16.64
C GLY A 674 22.97 -12.39 -16.13
N LYS A 675 23.66 -11.36 -16.62
CA LYS A 675 25.00 -10.97 -16.14
C LYS A 675 24.91 -9.77 -15.23
N PHE A 676 24.96 -10.02 -13.93
CA PHE A 676 24.78 -8.99 -12.91
C PHE A 676 26.12 -8.39 -12.44
N GLN A 677 26.14 -7.07 -12.21
CA GLN A 677 27.30 -6.33 -11.68
C GLN A 677 26.92 -5.59 -10.39
N PHE A 678 27.67 -5.82 -9.31
CA PHE A 678 27.47 -5.19 -8.00
C PHE A 678 28.79 -4.77 -7.33
N GLU A 679 29.83 -4.55 -8.14
CA GLU A 679 31.15 -4.11 -7.69
C GLU A 679 31.46 -2.69 -8.19
N GLY A 680 32.47 -2.05 -7.60
CA GLY A 680 32.95 -0.74 -8.05
C GLY A 680 31.86 0.34 -7.97
N ASN A 681 31.56 0.99 -9.10
CA ASN A 681 30.53 2.02 -9.18
C ASN A 681 29.11 1.46 -8.98
N GLN A 682 28.93 0.14 -9.10
CA GLN A 682 27.66 -0.56 -8.95
C GLN A 682 27.52 -1.23 -7.58
N ASP A 683 28.43 -0.99 -6.63
CA ASP A 683 28.37 -1.56 -5.28
C ASP A 683 27.32 -0.83 -4.41
N LEU A 684 26.05 -1.12 -4.69
CA LEU A 684 24.90 -0.54 -4.01
C LEU A 684 24.87 -0.93 -2.52
N GLU A 685 25.23 -2.17 -2.18
CA GLU A 685 25.23 -2.64 -0.79
C GLU A 685 26.18 -1.80 0.07
N ARG A 686 27.42 -1.57 -0.40
CA ARG A 686 28.39 -0.70 0.29
C ARG A 686 27.92 0.75 0.37
N PHE A 687 27.30 1.28 -0.68
CA PHE A 687 26.76 2.64 -0.65
C PHE A 687 25.70 2.81 0.46
N LEU A 688 24.78 1.86 0.57
CA LEU A 688 23.73 1.85 1.58
C LEU A 688 24.28 1.62 2.99
N GLU A 689 25.30 0.77 3.14
CA GLU A 689 26.01 0.59 4.41
C GLU A 689 26.75 1.86 4.86
N LEU A 690 27.34 2.61 3.93
CA LEU A 690 27.91 3.93 4.23
C LEU A 690 26.84 4.93 4.66
N ALA A 691 25.67 4.94 4.02
CA ALA A 691 24.55 5.79 4.46
C ALA A 691 24.14 5.44 5.90
N HIS A 692 23.98 4.14 6.20
CA HIS A 692 23.65 3.66 7.53
C HIS A 692 24.71 4.05 8.58
N LYS A 693 26.00 3.90 8.24
CA LYS A 693 27.15 4.28 9.09
C LYS A 693 27.07 5.75 9.52
N TRP A 694 26.62 6.63 8.63
CA TRP A 694 26.50 8.07 8.90
C TRP A 694 25.11 8.47 9.46
N GLY A 695 24.30 7.49 9.86
CA GLY A 695 23.01 7.72 10.50
C GLY A 695 21.93 8.24 9.54
N LEU A 696 22.08 8.00 8.23
CA LEU A 696 21.07 8.32 7.23
C LEU A 696 20.18 7.10 7.01
N LEU A 697 18.87 7.31 7.06
CA LEU A 697 17.88 6.35 6.55
C LEU A 697 17.84 6.38 5.02
N VAL A 698 17.25 5.38 4.40
CA VAL A 698 17.17 5.25 2.94
C VAL A 698 15.74 5.05 2.46
N ILE A 699 15.33 5.88 1.51
CA ILE A 699 14.16 5.70 0.68
C ILE A 699 14.64 5.11 -0.65
N LEU A 700 14.35 3.84 -0.89
CA LEU A 700 14.85 3.09 -2.04
C LEU A 700 13.88 3.20 -3.22
N ARG A 701 14.39 3.44 -4.42
CA ARG A 701 13.61 3.49 -5.66
C ARG A 701 14.14 2.50 -6.69
N PRO A 702 13.74 1.22 -6.62
CA PRO A 702 14.35 0.13 -7.38
C PRO A 702 13.93 0.05 -8.86
N GLY A 703 12.96 0.87 -9.30
CA GLY A 703 12.47 0.87 -10.67
C GLY A 703 11.27 -0.09 -10.87
N PRO A 704 11.20 -0.86 -11.99
CA PRO A 704 12.29 -1.17 -12.92
C PRO A 704 12.65 -0.04 -13.88
N PHE A 705 11.72 0.90 -14.09
CA PHE A 705 11.96 2.16 -14.78
C PHE A 705 12.17 3.28 -13.75
N ILE A 706 13.16 4.15 -13.98
CA ILE A 706 13.55 5.21 -13.03
C ILE A 706 13.57 6.62 -13.63
N ASP A 707 13.38 6.76 -14.96
CA ASP A 707 13.67 7.99 -15.70
C ASP A 707 15.08 8.55 -15.36
N ALA A 708 15.12 9.51 -14.43
CA ALA A 708 16.31 10.12 -13.85
C ALA A 708 17.26 10.77 -14.87
N GLU A 709 16.77 11.12 -16.07
CA GLU A 709 17.58 11.53 -17.21
C GLU A 709 18.70 10.52 -17.55
N ARG A 710 18.42 9.23 -17.33
CA ARG A 710 19.34 8.12 -17.62
C ARG A 710 18.97 7.44 -18.92
N ASP A 711 19.97 6.87 -19.62
CA ASP A 711 19.73 6.13 -20.86
C ASP A 711 18.57 5.14 -20.66
N PHE A 712 17.55 5.29 -21.50
CA PHE A 712 16.37 4.43 -21.51
C PHE A 712 15.59 4.37 -20.19
N GLY A 713 15.69 5.43 -19.37
CA GLY A 713 15.08 5.48 -18.04
C GLY A 713 15.57 4.39 -17.11
N GLY A 714 16.82 3.95 -17.29
CA GLY A 714 17.44 2.85 -16.55
C GLY A 714 17.08 1.45 -17.03
N LEU A 715 16.23 1.30 -18.06
CA LEU A 715 15.89 -0.01 -18.63
C LEU A 715 17.05 -0.57 -19.48
N PRO A 716 17.32 -1.89 -19.46
CA PRO A 716 18.35 -2.47 -20.31
C PRO A 716 17.96 -2.48 -21.79
N PHE A 717 18.89 -2.06 -22.67
CA PHE A 717 18.66 -2.01 -24.12
C PHE A 717 18.26 -3.36 -24.74
N TRP A 718 18.74 -4.48 -24.18
CA TRP A 718 18.49 -5.82 -24.70
C TRP A 718 17.02 -6.25 -24.59
N LEU A 719 16.18 -5.50 -23.84
CA LEU A 719 14.73 -5.67 -23.87
C LEU A 719 14.17 -5.48 -25.29
N LEU A 720 14.72 -4.51 -26.03
CA LEU A 720 14.35 -4.22 -27.41
C LEU A 720 14.91 -5.24 -28.40
N GLN A 721 16.02 -5.90 -28.07
CA GLN A 721 16.64 -6.93 -28.91
C GLN A 721 15.80 -8.21 -28.95
N LYS A 722 15.25 -8.65 -27.81
CA LYS A 722 14.52 -9.92 -27.72
C LYS A 722 13.14 -9.87 -28.35
N ASN A 723 12.44 -8.75 -28.23
CA ASN A 723 11.11 -8.56 -28.79
C ASN A 723 10.93 -7.11 -29.22
N LYS A 724 10.89 -6.87 -30.54
CA LYS A 724 10.71 -5.52 -31.08
C LYS A 724 9.35 -4.89 -30.79
N GLN A 725 8.37 -5.72 -30.39
CA GLN A 725 7.00 -5.33 -30.09
C GLN A 725 6.73 -5.33 -28.58
N VAL A 726 7.78 -5.41 -27.75
CA VAL A 726 7.63 -5.38 -26.29
C VAL A 726 6.90 -4.11 -25.86
N LYS A 727 5.89 -4.27 -25.01
CA LYS A 727 5.19 -3.15 -24.37
C LYS A 727 5.84 -2.88 -23.03
N LEU A 728 6.85 -2.01 -23.05
CA LEU A 728 7.56 -1.58 -21.84
C LEU A 728 6.58 -0.94 -20.85
N ARG A 729 6.84 -1.12 -19.55
CA ARG A 729 6.03 -0.55 -18.46
C ARG A 729 4.54 -0.94 -18.55
N THR A 730 4.29 -2.21 -18.86
CA THR A 730 2.95 -2.83 -18.88
C THR A 730 3.04 -4.27 -18.34
N ALA A 731 1.89 -4.92 -18.16
CA ALA A 731 1.79 -6.32 -17.76
C ALA A 731 2.23 -7.32 -18.86
N ASP A 732 2.78 -6.85 -19.99
CA ASP A 732 3.33 -7.70 -21.05
C ASP A 732 4.31 -8.73 -20.48
N PRO A 733 4.04 -10.05 -20.62
CA PRO A 733 4.91 -11.10 -20.11
C PRO A 733 6.35 -11.01 -20.61
N SER A 734 6.56 -10.47 -21.81
CA SER A 734 7.89 -10.26 -22.41
C SER A 734 8.71 -9.22 -21.64
N PHE A 735 8.04 -8.27 -21.00
CA PHE A 735 8.64 -7.26 -20.13
C PHE A 735 8.70 -7.74 -18.67
N MET A 736 7.59 -8.28 -18.14
CA MET A 736 7.48 -8.69 -16.75
C MET A 736 8.37 -9.87 -16.36
N LYS A 737 8.66 -10.79 -17.29
CA LYS A 737 9.58 -11.92 -17.01
C LYS A 737 11.01 -11.44 -16.70
N PRO A 738 11.66 -10.60 -17.54
CA PRO A 738 12.89 -9.91 -17.19
C PRO A 738 12.83 -9.13 -15.87
N VAL A 739 11.76 -8.34 -15.65
CA VAL A 739 11.59 -7.55 -14.42
C VAL A 739 11.59 -8.43 -13.17
N ARG A 740 10.84 -9.53 -13.18
CA ARG A 740 10.82 -10.49 -12.07
C ARG A 740 12.20 -11.10 -11.80
N SER A 741 12.96 -11.41 -12.85
CA SER A 741 14.34 -11.92 -12.72
C SER A 741 15.26 -10.88 -12.09
N TRP A 742 15.16 -9.62 -12.52
CA TRP A 742 15.93 -8.51 -11.98
C TRP A 742 15.62 -8.27 -10.50
N PHE A 743 14.34 -8.13 -10.15
CA PHE A 743 13.90 -7.87 -8.78
C PHE A 743 14.24 -9.02 -7.83
N LYS A 744 14.19 -10.27 -8.29
CA LYS A 744 14.65 -11.42 -7.50
C LYS A 744 16.11 -11.24 -7.07
N VAL A 745 17.00 -10.89 -8.00
CA VAL A 745 18.44 -10.71 -7.69
C VAL A 745 18.67 -9.48 -6.81
N LEU A 746 18.06 -8.36 -7.17
CA LEU A 746 18.20 -7.11 -6.42
C LEU A 746 17.69 -7.26 -4.98
N PHE A 747 16.46 -7.73 -4.78
CA PHE A 747 15.83 -7.79 -3.47
C PHE A 747 16.41 -8.86 -2.56
N GLN A 748 16.99 -9.94 -3.10
CA GLN A 748 17.79 -10.89 -2.31
C GLN A 748 18.98 -10.19 -1.63
N LYS A 749 19.64 -9.26 -2.31
CA LYS A 749 20.76 -8.49 -1.76
C LYS A 749 20.29 -7.44 -0.74
N LEU A 750 19.18 -6.77 -1.03
CA LEU A 750 18.71 -5.63 -0.23
C LEU A 750 17.88 -6.01 0.98
N LYS A 751 17.32 -7.22 1.07
CA LYS A 751 16.45 -7.64 2.18
C LYS A 751 17.08 -7.43 3.55
N ARG A 752 18.38 -7.73 3.71
CA ARG A 752 19.11 -7.53 4.99
C ARG A 752 19.26 -6.05 5.38
N LEU A 753 19.12 -5.15 4.41
CA LEU A 753 19.28 -3.71 4.59
C LEU A 753 17.94 -2.99 4.86
N LEU A 754 16.82 -3.73 4.94
CA LEU A 754 15.55 -3.20 5.41
C LEU A 754 15.65 -2.79 6.89
N HIS A 755 14.96 -1.71 7.27
CA HIS A 755 15.01 -1.15 8.61
C HIS A 755 14.59 -2.16 9.67
N GLN A 756 13.51 -2.91 9.42
CA GLN A 756 13.07 -4.01 10.28
C GLN A 756 14.09 -5.14 10.42
N ASN A 757 15.01 -5.29 9.45
CA ASN A 757 16.08 -6.28 9.47
C ASN A 757 17.41 -5.70 9.98
N GLY A 758 17.41 -4.47 10.50
CA GLY A 758 18.60 -3.82 11.05
C GLY A 758 19.35 -2.89 10.10
N GLY A 759 18.89 -2.69 8.87
CA GLY A 759 19.51 -1.76 7.92
C GLY A 759 18.88 -0.35 7.89
N PRO A 760 19.20 0.47 6.87
CA PRO A 760 18.68 1.84 6.76
C PRO A 760 17.39 1.99 5.93
N ILE A 761 16.97 0.98 5.15
CA ILE A 761 15.89 1.15 4.16
C ILE A 761 14.53 1.16 4.86
N ILE A 762 13.86 2.32 4.83
CA ILE A 762 12.57 2.55 5.50
C ILE A 762 11.38 2.46 4.55
N MET A 763 11.57 2.76 3.26
CA MET A 763 10.53 2.81 2.25
C MET A 763 11.07 2.34 0.90
N VAL A 764 10.21 1.72 0.09
CA VAL A 764 10.55 1.22 -1.26
C VAL A 764 9.50 1.72 -2.27
N GLN A 765 9.94 2.45 -3.28
CA GLN A 765 9.04 2.92 -4.34
C GLN A 765 8.68 1.77 -5.30
N VAL A 766 7.43 1.74 -5.76
CA VAL A 766 6.94 0.85 -6.81
C VAL A 766 6.82 1.68 -8.09
N GLU A 767 7.60 1.33 -9.12
CA GLU A 767 7.67 2.09 -10.37
C GLU A 767 8.16 3.54 -10.17
N ASN A 768 7.98 4.40 -11.17
CA ASN A 768 8.29 5.83 -11.13
C ASN A 768 7.41 6.65 -12.09
N GLU A 769 6.61 7.57 -11.55
CA GLU A 769 5.72 8.47 -12.30
C GLU A 769 4.91 7.75 -13.38
N TYR A 770 4.28 6.64 -13.01
CA TYR A 770 3.52 5.84 -13.97
C TYR A 770 2.29 6.58 -14.50
N GLY A 771 1.75 7.51 -13.71
CA GLY A 771 0.77 8.51 -14.10
C GLY A 771 1.07 9.21 -15.42
N SER A 772 2.27 9.77 -15.52
CA SER A 772 2.75 10.49 -16.69
C SER A 772 2.76 9.59 -17.94
N TYR A 773 3.13 8.31 -17.77
CA TYR A 773 3.10 7.33 -18.84
C TYR A 773 1.66 6.94 -19.25
N GLY A 774 0.81 6.67 -18.26
CA GLY A 774 -0.57 6.28 -18.48
C GLY A 774 -1.39 7.36 -19.19
N GLN A 775 -1.19 8.63 -18.83
CA GLN A 775 -1.80 9.77 -19.51
C GLN A 775 -1.37 9.88 -20.98
N GLN A 776 -0.06 9.81 -21.25
CA GLN A 776 0.44 9.97 -22.62
C GLN A 776 0.02 8.82 -23.54
N THR A 777 -0.09 7.61 -23.01
CA THR A 777 -0.53 6.40 -23.73
C THR A 777 -2.05 6.24 -23.76
N GLY A 778 -2.78 6.94 -22.89
CA GLY A 778 -4.22 6.78 -22.70
C GLY A 778 -4.61 5.47 -21.99
N LYS A 779 -3.68 4.83 -21.27
CA LYS A 779 -3.89 3.53 -20.62
C LYS A 779 -3.22 3.49 -19.24
N CYS A 780 -4.01 3.38 -18.17
CA CYS A 780 -3.50 3.05 -16.84
C CYS A 780 -3.48 1.51 -16.67
N ASP A 781 -2.31 0.87 -16.81
CA ASP A 781 -2.17 -0.55 -16.52
C ASP A 781 -1.97 -0.79 -15.02
N THR A 782 -3.06 -0.84 -14.25
CA THR A 782 -3.02 -1.09 -12.80
C THR A 782 -2.61 -2.53 -12.47
N GLU A 783 -2.75 -3.46 -13.43
CA GLU A 783 -2.25 -4.83 -13.30
C GLU A 783 -0.73 -4.83 -13.24
N TYR A 784 -0.05 -4.10 -14.12
CA TYR A 784 1.39 -3.91 -14.08
C TYR A 784 1.88 -3.42 -12.71
N ILE A 785 1.28 -2.34 -12.20
CA ILE A 785 1.66 -1.76 -10.89
C ILE A 785 1.39 -2.75 -9.76
N SER A 786 0.26 -3.46 -9.80
CA SER A 786 -0.06 -4.52 -8.83
C SER A 786 0.95 -5.66 -8.88
N GLN A 787 1.37 -6.11 -10.07
CA GLN A 787 2.40 -7.15 -10.21
C GLN A 787 3.76 -6.70 -9.66
N LEU A 788 4.15 -5.43 -9.87
CA LEU A 788 5.38 -4.90 -9.27
C LEU A 788 5.31 -4.84 -7.74
N ARG A 789 4.18 -4.39 -7.18
CA ARG A 789 3.92 -4.46 -5.74
C ARG A 789 4.07 -5.90 -5.24
N ASP A 790 3.42 -6.85 -5.90
CA ASP A 790 3.40 -8.26 -5.47
C ASP A 790 4.78 -8.91 -5.55
N ILE A 791 5.57 -8.65 -6.61
CA ILE A 791 6.96 -9.12 -6.71
C ILE A 791 7.82 -8.51 -5.59
N THR A 792 7.59 -7.23 -5.28
CA THR A 792 8.32 -6.56 -4.19
C THR A 792 7.96 -7.18 -2.84
N ARG A 793 6.67 -7.43 -2.58
CA ARG A 793 6.18 -8.10 -1.36
C ARG A 793 6.69 -9.54 -1.24
N GLU A 794 6.70 -10.29 -2.34
CA GLU A 794 7.22 -11.66 -2.43
C GLU A 794 8.65 -11.75 -1.87
N HIS A 795 9.50 -10.77 -2.21
CA HIS A 795 10.91 -10.80 -1.82
C HIS A 795 11.20 -10.06 -0.51
N LEU A 796 10.59 -8.89 -0.28
CA LEU A 796 10.93 -8.00 0.83
C LEU A 796 10.02 -8.14 2.06
N GLY A 797 8.85 -8.78 1.94
CA GLY A 797 7.90 -8.97 3.04
C GLY A 797 6.78 -7.92 3.08
N GLN A 798 5.84 -8.11 4.00
CA GLN A 798 4.66 -7.23 4.18
C GLN A 798 4.97 -5.99 5.05
N GLU A 799 6.11 -6.00 5.74
CA GLU A 799 6.48 -4.99 6.74
C GLU A 799 7.08 -3.73 6.11
N VAL A 800 7.75 -3.85 4.95
CA VAL A 800 8.35 -2.69 4.28
C VAL A 800 7.25 -1.75 3.77
N LEU A 801 7.39 -0.46 3.97
CA LEU A 801 6.43 0.49 3.43
C LEU A 801 6.66 0.66 1.91
N LEU A 802 5.64 0.36 1.10
CA LEU A 802 5.66 0.58 -0.34
C LEU A 802 4.95 1.89 -0.69
N PHE A 803 5.48 2.63 -1.65
CA PHE A 803 4.89 3.89 -2.10
C PHE A 803 5.04 4.09 -3.62
N ALA A 804 4.24 4.97 -4.20
CA ALA A 804 4.35 5.42 -5.59
C ALA A 804 4.44 6.95 -5.62
N THR A 805 5.10 7.48 -6.64
CA THR A 805 5.32 8.92 -6.82
C THR A 805 4.80 9.35 -8.18
N ASP A 806 3.95 10.38 -8.22
CA ASP A 806 3.43 10.98 -9.44
C ASP A 806 3.26 12.50 -9.30
N GLY A 807 3.24 13.20 -10.44
CA GLY A 807 3.11 14.65 -10.49
C GLY A 807 1.92 15.20 -9.71
N GLY A 808 2.19 16.05 -8.71
CA GLY A 808 1.19 16.86 -8.00
C GLY A 808 0.54 17.93 -8.91
N GLY A 809 1.02 18.04 -10.15
CA GLY A 809 0.49 18.83 -11.27
C GLY A 809 -1.01 18.63 -11.53
N SER A 810 -1.46 17.37 -11.48
CA SER A 810 -2.77 16.93 -11.94
C SER A 810 -3.25 15.73 -11.14
N ILE A 811 -4.55 15.71 -10.81
CA ILE A 811 -5.22 14.57 -10.16
C ILE A 811 -5.11 13.31 -11.00
N ASP A 812 -5.18 13.44 -12.32
CA ASP A 812 -5.11 12.31 -13.24
C ASP A 812 -3.74 11.60 -13.20
N SER A 813 -2.67 12.29 -12.76
CA SER A 813 -1.33 11.69 -12.71
C SER A 813 -1.26 10.64 -11.62
N ILE A 814 -1.85 10.90 -10.45
CA ILE A 814 -1.81 9.97 -9.32
C ILE A 814 -2.70 8.74 -9.57
N ARG A 815 -3.79 8.91 -10.36
CA ARG A 815 -4.79 7.87 -10.60
C ARG A 815 -4.20 6.56 -11.17
N CYS A 816 -3.25 6.62 -12.10
CA CYS A 816 -2.75 5.41 -12.75
C CYS A 816 -1.84 4.55 -11.86
N SER A 817 -1.21 5.14 -10.84
CA SER A 817 -0.30 4.43 -9.94
C SER A 817 -0.95 4.01 -8.63
N LYS A 818 -2.17 4.50 -8.34
CA LYS A 818 -2.90 4.14 -7.13
C LYS A 818 -3.35 2.67 -7.19
N VAL A 819 -2.72 1.85 -6.35
CA VAL A 819 -3.14 0.45 -6.09
C VAL A 819 -3.14 0.18 -4.58
N PRO A 820 -3.98 -0.74 -4.07
CA PRO A 820 -3.99 -1.08 -2.65
C PRO A 820 -2.61 -1.54 -2.15
N GLY A 821 -2.21 -1.11 -0.96
CA GLY A 821 -0.94 -1.49 -0.33
C GLY A 821 0.29 -0.74 -0.83
N VAL A 822 0.11 0.28 -1.68
CA VAL A 822 1.15 1.21 -2.14
C VAL A 822 0.68 2.64 -1.83
N TYR A 823 1.40 3.33 -0.95
CA TYR A 823 1.05 4.68 -0.52
C TYR A 823 1.32 5.71 -1.62
N SER A 824 0.35 6.56 -1.97
CA SER A 824 0.52 7.58 -3.00
C SER A 824 1.20 8.83 -2.44
N THR A 825 2.29 9.22 -3.08
CA THR A 825 3.04 10.45 -2.83
C THR A 825 3.07 11.30 -4.09
N VAL A 826 3.42 12.56 -3.94
CA VAL A 826 3.48 13.51 -5.07
C VAL A 826 4.88 14.04 -5.29
N ASP A 827 5.18 14.48 -6.50
CA ASP A 827 6.33 15.32 -6.81
C ASP A 827 5.89 16.71 -7.33
N PHE A 828 6.72 17.72 -7.06
CA PHE A 828 6.57 19.08 -7.61
C PHE A 828 7.75 19.97 -7.18
N GLY A 829 8.07 20.97 -8.01
CA GLY A 829 9.11 21.96 -7.74
C GLY A 829 8.67 23.12 -6.84
N PRO A 830 9.50 24.16 -6.66
CA PRO A 830 9.17 25.31 -5.84
C PRO A 830 8.09 26.16 -6.49
N THR A 831 6.86 25.99 -6.01
CA THR A 831 5.65 26.66 -6.48
C THR A 831 4.87 27.26 -5.32
N GLU A 832 4.11 28.33 -5.58
CA GLU A 832 3.28 29.00 -4.57
C GLU A 832 2.02 28.18 -4.23
N ASP A 833 1.54 27.38 -5.17
CA ASP A 833 0.36 26.50 -5.04
C ASP A 833 0.66 25.14 -4.39
N PHE A 834 1.75 25.02 -3.62
CA PHE A 834 2.18 23.73 -3.05
C PHE A 834 1.11 23.04 -2.19
N LYS A 835 0.19 23.81 -1.60
CA LYS A 835 -0.95 23.27 -0.85
C LYS A 835 -1.93 22.53 -1.75
N ASP A 836 -2.17 23.02 -2.97
CA ASP A 836 -3.03 22.36 -3.95
C ASP A 836 -2.39 21.05 -4.42
N ARG A 837 -1.06 21.03 -4.55
CA ARG A 837 -0.30 19.80 -4.86
C ARG A 837 -0.49 18.73 -3.77
N PHE A 838 -0.44 19.12 -2.49
CA PHE A 838 -0.75 18.22 -1.37
C PHE A 838 -2.24 17.90 -1.24
N HIS A 839 -3.12 18.80 -1.66
CA HIS A 839 -4.55 18.51 -1.76
C HIS A 839 -4.80 17.38 -2.77
N HIS A 840 -4.12 17.38 -3.91
CA HIS A 840 -4.18 16.26 -4.86
C HIS A 840 -3.71 14.95 -4.23
N GLN A 841 -2.62 14.96 -3.43
CA GLN A 841 -2.23 13.78 -2.66
C GLN A 841 -3.36 13.31 -1.73
N ARG A 842 -4.00 14.25 -1.00
CA ARG A 842 -5.09 13.96 -0.06
C ARG A 842 -6.33 13.36 -0.70
N LEU A 843 -6.58 13.59 -1.98
CA LEU A 843 -7.67 12.91 -2.70
C LEU A 843 -7.46 11.40 -2.83
N PHE A 844 -6.20 10.95 -2.82
CA PHE A 844 -5.83 9.53 -2.94
C PHE A 844 -5.30 8.92 -1.63
N GLU A 845 -4.79 9.75 -0.73
CA GLU A 845 -4.41 9.42 0.65
C GLU A 845 -5.03 10.43 1.61
N PRO A 846 -6.33 10.30 1.92
CA PRO A 846 -7.04 11.23 2.82
C PRO A 846 -6.36 11.36 4.17
N HIS A 847 -5.71 10.28 4.60
CA HIS A 847 -4.96 10.17 5.83
C HIS A 847 -3.52 9.71 5.56
N GLY A 848 -2.63 9.94 6.53
CA GLY A 848 -1.20 9.63 6.42
C GLY A 848 -0.33 10.85 6.11
N PRO A 849 1.00 10.73 6.11
CA PRO A 849 1.92 11.84 5.94
C PRO A 849 1.82 12.51 4.56
N LEU A 850 1.86 13.84 4.54
CA LEU A 850 2.11 14.57 3.31
C LEU A 850 3.55 14.32 2.86
N VAL A 851 3.73 14.00 1.59
CA VAL A 851 5.03 13.62 1.05
C VAL A 851 5.23 14.26 -0.32
N ASN A 852 6.24 15.13 -0.41
CA ASN A 852 6.84 15.49 -1.69
C ASN A 852 8.09 14.61 -1.91
N SER A 853 7.96 13.58 -2.74
CA SER A 853 9.00 12.60 -3.04
C SER A 853 10.07 13.12 -4.00
N GLU A 854 9.80 14.19 -4.75
CA GLU A 854 10.80 14.91 -5.56
C GLU A 854 10.54 16.43 -5.56
N PHE A 855 11.14 17.11 -4.59
CA PHE A 855 11.14 18.57 -4.56
C PHE A 855 12.32 19.12 -5.35
N TYR A 856 12.04 19.66 -6.54
CA TYR A 856 13.05 20.07 -7.50
C TYR A 856 13.90 21.27 -7.03
N THR A 857 15.16 21.05 -6.64
CA THR A 857 16.08 22.10 -6.15
C THR A 857 16.72 22.93 -7.26
N GLY A 858 16.65 22.41 -8.47
CA GLY A 858 17.13 22.96 -9.72
C GLY A 858 16.46 22.20 -10.86
N TRP A 859 17.14 21.99 -12.00
CA TRP A 859 16.56 21.27 -13.12
C TRP A 859 17.63 20.63 -14.02
N LEU A 860 17.20 19.72 -14.90
CA LEU A 860 18.07 19.08 -15.89
C LEU A 860 18.46 20.07 -17.02
N ASP A 861 19.56 19.77 -17.70
CA ASP A 861 20.04 20.50 -18.86
C ASP A 861 19.86 19.71 -20.17
N HIS A 862 19.94 20.41 -21.29
CA HIS A 862 20.05 19.82 -22.62
C HIS A 862 21.19 20.48 -23.40
N TRP A 863 21.90 19.70 -24.23
CA TRP A 863 22.86 20.26 -25.18
C TRP A 863 22.17 21.29 -26.10
N GLY A 864 22.78 22.46 -26.27
CA GLY A 864 22.25 23.56 -27.08
C GLY A 864 21.30 24.51 -26.35
N HIS A 865 20.98 24.26 -25.08
CA HIS A 865 20.11 25.11 -24.25
C HIS A 865 20.88 25.74 -23.09
N PRO A 866 20.50 26.93 -22.60
CA PRO A 866 21.12 27.53 -21.42
C PRO A 866 21.09 26.59 -20.21
N HIS A 867 22.11 26.70 -19.34
CA HIS A 867 22.15 25.96 -18.08
C HIS A 867 20.95 26.34 -17.21
N SER A 868 20.22 25.33 -16.73
CA SER A 868 19.06 25.49 -15.88
C SER A 868 19.46 25.93 -14.48
N GLN A 869 18.85 27.00 -14.00
CA GLN A 869 19.09 27.52 -12.64
C GLN A 869 17.77 27.82 -11.95
N THR A 870 17.67 27.44 -10.68
CA THR A 870 16.52 27.78 -9.83
C THR A 870 16.98 28.65 -8.66
N PRO A 871 16.42 29.85 -8.49
CA PRO A 871 16.84 30.78 -7.44
C PRO A 871 16.77 30.16 -6.04
N SER A 872 17.88 30.21 -5.30
CA SER A 872 17.99 29.68 -3.92
C SER A 872 16.86 30.18 -3.02
N LYS A 873 16.53 31.48 -3.11
CA LYS A 873 15.44 32.08 -2.32
C LYS A 873 14.08 31.39 -2.54
N LYS A 874 13.77 31.01 -3.78
CA LYS A 874 12.51 30.37 -4.16
C LYS A 874 12.42 28.94 -3.62
N VAL A 875 13.51 28.17 -3.76
CA VAL A 875 13.62 26.81 -3.21
C VAL A 875 13.42 26.84 -1.69
N ASN A 876 14.16 27.70 -1.01
CA ASN A 876 14.17 27.75 0.44
C ASN A 876 12.89 28.31 1.06
N SER A 877 12.22 29.27 0.39
CA SER A 877 10.93 29.78 0.86
C SER A 877 9.83 28.71 0.81
N VAL A 878 9.77 27.94 -0.28
CA VAL A 878 8.77 26.87 -0.42
C VAL A 878 9.12 25.69 0.49
N LEU A 879 10.39 25.31 0.61
CA LEU A 879 10.85 24.29 1.56
C LEU A 879 10.46 24.63 3.00
N ASP A 880 10.73 25.85 3.46
CA ASP A 880 10.35 26.31 4.80
C ASP A 880 8.83 26.23 5.00
N ALA A 881 8.04 26.64 3.99
CA ALA A 881 6.59 26.57 4.04
C ALA A 881 6.06 25.13 4.11
N MET A 882 6.62 24.20 3.34
CA MET A 882 6.24 22.79 3.37
C MET A 882 6.58 22.12 4.71
N LEU A 883 7.77 22.39 5.26
CA LEU A 883 8.19 21.83 6.55
C LEU A 883 7.33 22.36 7.71
N LYS A 884 6.97 23.66 7.69
CA LYS A 884 5.95 24.25 8.59
C LYS A 884 4.60 23.58 8.45
N PHE A 885 4.24 23.19 7.23
CA PHE A 885 2.99 22.50 6.93
C PHE A 885 3.00 21.01 7.32
N GLY A 886 4.09 20.52 7.92
CA GLY A 886 4.21 19.14 8.40
C GLY A 886 4.55 18.11 7.31
N ALA A 887 4.90 18.56 6.10
CA ALA A 887 5.22 17.64 5.01
C ALA A 887 6.61 17.00 5.17
N ASN A 888 6.70 15.75 4.72
CA ASN A 888 7.96 15.07 4.43
C ASN A 888 8.43 15.49 3.04
N VAL A 889 9.73 15.65 2.89
CA VAL A 889 10.30 16.16 1.65
C VAL A 889 11.57 15.41 1.31
N ASN A 890 11.70 15.05 0.04
CA ASN A 890 12.97 14.66 -0.56
C ASN A 890 13.42 15.74 -1.56
N LEU A 891 14.62 16.28 -1.35
CA LEU A 891 15.24 17.28 -2.21
C LEU A 891 15.83 16.60 -3.46
N TYR A 892 15.18 16.76 -4.62
CA TYR A 892 15.65 16.22 -5.89
C TYR A 892 16.28 17.34 -6.73
N MET A 893 17.59 17.43 -6.93
CA MET A 893 18.67 16.66 -6.32
C MET A 893 19.25 17.41 -5.10
N ILE A 894 19.72 16.69 -4.08
CA ILE A 894 20.65 17.31 -3.10
C ILE A 894 22.05 17.33 -3.69
N HIS A 895 22.41 16.29 -4.45
CA HIS A 895 23.64 16.17 -5.21
C HIS A 895 23.37 15.35 -6.47
N GLY A 896 23.47 15.98 -7.64
CA GLY A 896 23.19 15.30 -8.90
C GLY A 896 24.37 14.47 -9.43
N GLY A 897 25.59 15.02 -9.43
CA GLY A 897 26.82 14.33 -9.86
C GLY A 897 27.03 14.34 -11.38
N THR A 898 27.57 13.25 -11.93
CA THR A 898 27.94 13.16 -13.36
C THR A 898 27.35 11.91 -14.01
N SER A 899 26.70 12.06 -15.16
CA SER A 899 26.28 10.94 -16.02
C SER A 899 27.47 10.40 -16.83
N PHE A 900 28.41 9.72 -16.15
CA PHE A 900 29.63 9.20 -16.79
C PHE A 900 29.34 8.29 -18.00
N GLY A 901 30.31 8.25 -18.91
CA GLY A 901 30.27 7.41 -20.11
C GLY A 901 29.08 7.71 -21.02
N PHE A 902 28.22 6.71 -21.21
CA PHE A 902 27.04 6.79 -22.08
C PHE A 902 25.72 6.85 -21.31
N GLY A 903 25.78 7.08 -20.00
CA GLY A 903 24.61 6.92 -19.14
C GLY A 903 23.58 8.05 -19.21
N ALA A 904 23.87 9.17 -19.89
CA ALA A 904 22.92 10.26 -20.10
C ALA A 904 21.79 9.84 -21.06
N GLY A 905 20.54 10.18 -20.70
CA GLY A 905 19.34 9.93 -21.50
C GLY A 905 18.99 11.03 -22.50
N SER A 906 17.72 11.08 -22.91
CA SER A 906 17.19 12.11 -23.81
C SER A 906 15.68 12.29 -23.62
N ASN A 907 15.16 13.48 -23.90
CA ASN A 907 13.74 13.80 -23.85
C ASN A 907 13.14 13.83 -25.28
N PHE A 908 11.83 13.63 -25.42
CA PHE A 908 11.12 13.69 -26.70
C PHE A 908 9.61 13.90 -26.51
N PRO A 909 8.91 14.70 -27.36
CA PRO A 909 9.39 15.53 -28.48
C PRO A 909 9.65 17.02 -28.11
N PRO A 910 10.60 17.72 -28.78
CA PRO A 910 11.57 17.22 -29.77
C PRO A 910 12.68 16.40 -29.12
N PHE A 911 13.53 15.71 -29.91
CA PHE A 911 14.63 14.88 -29.38
C PHE A 911 15.73 15.77 -28.80
N GLN A 912 15.87 15.78 -27.47
CA GLN A 912 16.83 16.62 -26.75
C GLN A 912 17.75 15.74 -25.89
N VAL A 913 19.06 15.88 -26.09
CA VAL A 913 20.07 15.05 -25.41
C VAL A 913 20.54 15.75 -24.14
N THR A 914 20.52 15.05 -23.01
CA THR A 914 21.02 15.60 -21.75
C THR A 914 22.56 15.60 -21.72
N PRO A 915 23.22 16.59 -21.09
CA PRO A 915 24.67 16.65 -21.02
C PRO A 915 25.27 15.65 -20.04
N THR A 916 26.59 15.57 -20.04
CA THR A 916 27.34 14.64 -19.17
C THR A 916 27.28 15.11 -17.72
N SER A 917 27.38 16.42 -17.49
CA SER A 917 27.14 17.00 -16.17
C SER A 917 25.70 16.79 -15.77
N TYR A 918 25.50 16.37 -14.52
CA TYR A 918 24.20 16.37 -13.87
C TYR A 918 24.31 17.22 -12.60
N ASP A 919 24.97 18.38 -12.69
CA ASP A 919 25.10 19.35 -11.59
C ASP A 919 23.73 19.76 -11.04
N TYR A 920 22.75 19.92 -11.95
CA TYR A 920 21.35 20.20 -11.67
C TYR A 920 21.11 21.57 -11.01
N ASP A 921 22.13 22.43 -10.83
CA ASP A 921 22.10 23.56 -9.90
C ASP A 921 21.72 23.09 -8.47
N ALA A 922 22.16 21.89 -8.10
CA ALA A 922 21.88 21.29 -6.81
C ALA A 922 22.61 22.02 -5.67
N PRO A 923 22.13 21.91 -4.41
CA PRO A 923 22.83 22.47 -3.26
C PRO A 923 24.28 21.97 -3.13
N ILE A 924 24.54 20.71 -3.46
CA ILE A 924 25.90 20.16 -3.57
C ILE A 924 26.22 19.99 -5.06
N SER A 925 27.22 20.73 -5.55
CA SER A 925 27.58 20.76 -6.99
C SER A 925 28.02 19.40 -7.53
N GLU A 926 28.19 19.29 -8.85
CA GLU A 926 28.71 18.10 -9.55
C GLU A 926 29.96 17.51 -8.89
N ALA A 927 30.90 18.37 -8.46
CA ALA A 927 32.15 17.95 -7.83
C ALA A 927 32.07 17.78 -6.30
N GLY A 928 30.88 17.93 -5.72
CA GLY A 928 30.65 17.77 -4.29
C GLY A 928 30.86 19.04 -3.47
N ASP A 929 30.90 20.23 -4.08
CA ASP A 929 31.17 21.47 -3.36
C ASP A 929 29.90 22.04 -2.74
N LEU A 930 30.03 22.60 -1.53
CA LEU A 930 28.96 23.30 -0.82
C LEU A 930 28.72 24.65 -1.48
N THR A 931 27.51 24.85 -2.02
CA THR A 931 27.11 26.09 -2.69
C THR A 931 26.44 27.07 -1.71
N PRO A 932 26.22 28.34 -2.08
CA PRO A 932 25.37 29.23 -1.30
C PRO A 932 23.96 28.65 -1.05
N LYS A 933 23.41 27.90 -2.02
CA LYS A 933 22.12 27.23 -1.89
C LYS A 933 22.13 26.15 -0.79
N TYR A 934 23.25 25.45 -0.60
CA TYR A 934 23.43 24.52 0.52
C TYR A 934 23.39 25.22 1.87
N GLU A 935 24.07 26.35 2.02
CA GLU A 935 24.06 27.09 3.29
C GLU A 935 22.68 27.65 3.61
N ASP A 936 21.96 28.16 2.59
CA ASP A 936 20.58 28.63 2.74
C ASP A 936 19.65 27.48 3.18
N LEU A 937 19.78 26.31 2.54
CA LEU A 937 19.00 25.12 2.85
C LEU A 937 19.28 24.62 4.26
N LYS A 938 20.55 24.54 4.65
CA LYS A 938 20.98 24.15 5.98
C LYS A 938 20.34 25.04 7.06
N ARG A 939 20.26 26.36 6.81
CA ARG A 939 19.57 27.30 7.73
C ARG A 939 18.06 27.07 7.83
N VAL A 940 17.41 26.62 6.76
CA VAL A 940 15.99 26.24 6.81
C VAL A 940 15.81 24.94 7.61
N VAL A 941 16.59 23.91 7.30
CA VAL A 941 16.51 22.60 7.97
C VAL A 941 16.81 22.72 9.47
N ALA A 942 17.77 23.56 9.87
CA ALA A 942 18.13 23.82 11.27
C ALA A 942 16.94 24.27 12.15
N LYS A 943 15.88 24.82 11.56
CA LYS A 943 14.67 25.23 12.29
C LYS A 943 13.80 24.04 12.72
N TYR A 944 13.95 22.90 12.06
CA TYR A 944 13.06 21.74 12.20
C TYR A 944 13.76 20.47 12.65
N GLU A 945 15.08 20.36 12.44
CA GLU A 945 15.90 19.20 12.81
C GLU A 945 17.20 19.65 13.46
N ALA A 946 17.68 18.87 14.44
CA ALA A 946 18.98 19.11 15.05
C ALA A 946 20.11 18.80 14.05
N ILE A 947 21.01 19.76 13.86
CA ILE A 947 22.18 19.60 13.00
C ILE A 947 23.32 18.94 13.80
N PRO A 948 23.94 17.85 13.30
CA PRO A 948 25.06 17.23 13.98
C PRO A 948 26.32 18.11 13.94
N ASP A 949 26.67 18.78 15.05
CA ASP A 949 27.87 19.63 15.15
C ASP A 949 29.20 18.87 14.98
N ALA A 950 29.19 17.55 15.27
CA ALA A 950 30.39 16.71 15.23
C ALA A 950 30.86 16.38 13.80
N ILE A 951 30.03 16.53 12.77
CA ILE A 951 30.37 16.14 11.40
C ILE A 951 30.98 17.33 10.66
N GLN A 952 32.31 17.38 10.66
CA GLN A 952 33.06 18.38 9.91
C GLN A 952 33.12 18.02 8.42
N VAL A 953 32.69 18.95 7.56
CA VAL A 953 32.72 18.81 6.10
C VAL A 953 33.42 20.00 5.46
N LYS A 954 34.03 19.78 4.29
CA LYS A 954 34.68 20.82 3.50
C LYS A 954 34.63 20.48 2.02
N ASN A 955 34.82 21.48 1.17
CA ASN A 955 34.98 21.27 -0.27
C ASN A 955 36.26 20.48 -0.54
N SER A 956 36.20 19.56 -1.52
CA SER A 956 37.43 18.88 -1.97
C SER A 956 38.31 19.90 -2.68
N SER A 957 39.63 19.79 -2.50
CA SER A 957 40.55 20.65 -3.23
C SER A 957 40.53 20.30 -4.72
N LYS A 958 40.57 21.33 -5.55
CA LYS A 958 40.61 21.22 -7.01
C LYS A 958 41.95 21.71 -7.51
N ARG A 959 42.49 21.06 -8.54
CA ARG A 959 43.78 21.43 -9.11
C ARG A 959 43.73 21.57 -10.62
N ALA A 960 44.28 22.68 -11.11
CA ALA A 960 44.62 22.85 -12.51
C ALA A 960 45.97 22.19 -12.79
N TYR A 961 45.96 21.01 -13.44
CA TYR A 961 47.17 20.31 -13.87
C TYR A 961 47.76 20.87 -15.17
N GLY A 962 47.12 21.89 -15.76
CA GLY A 962 47.63 22.63 -16.90
C GLY A 962 47.26 22.02 -18.25
N SER A 963 48.04 22.33 -19.28
CA SER A 963 47.76 21.91 -20.66
C SER A 963 48.19 20.45 -20.89
N ILE A 964 47.31 19.69 -21.54
CA ILE A 964 47.51 18.28 -21.89
C ILE A 964 47.69 18.22 -23.40
N TYR A 965 48.92 18.04 -23.84
CA TYR A 965 49.25 17.97 -25.27
C TYR A 965 48.90 16.59 -25.83
N LEU A 966 48.15 16.58 -26.92
CA LEU A 966 47.64 15.39 -27.57
C LEU A 966 48.36 15.13 -28.89
N LYS A 967 48.60 13.85 -29.19
CA LYS A 967 49.13 13.36 -30.46
C LYS A 967 48.05 12.50 -31.14
N PRO A 968 47.91 12.56 -32.47
CA PRO A 968 46.94 11.73 -33.16
C PRO A 968 47.36 10.26 -33.12
N LEU A 969 46.39 9.37 -32.93
CA LEU A 969 46.55 7.92 -33.04
C LEU A 969 45.99 7.36 -34.35
N GLY A 970 45.20 8.13 -35.10
CA GLY A 970 44.60 7.70 -36.36
C GLY A 970 43.15 8.11 -36.49
N THR A 971 42.57 7.86 -37.67
CA THR A 971 41.12 7.95 -37.89
C THR A 971 40.42 6.72 -37.34
N ILE A 972 39.11 6.82 -37.12
CA ILE A 972 38.31 5.64 -36.78
C ILE A 972 38.46 4.51 -37.83
N PHE A 973 38.61 4.83 -39.12
CA PHE A 973 38.78 3.84 -40.18
C PHE A 973 40.12 3.10 -40.14
N ASP A 974 41.17 3.72 -39.58
CA ASP A 974 42.46 3.07 -39.36
C ASP A 974 42.34 1.97 -38.29
N HIS A 975 41.60 2.26 -37.21
CA HIS A 975 41.42 1.34 -36.09
C HIS A 975 40.34 0.29 -36.35
N VAL A 976 39.28 0.62 -37.09
CA VAL A 976 38.15 -0.28 -37.38
C VAL A 976 38.57 -1.53 -38.18
N LYS A 977 39.72 -1.50 -38.87
CA LYS A 977 40.32 -2.68 -39.51
C LYS A 977 40.82 -3.71 -38.51
N ASN A 978 41.22 -3.27 -37.32
CA ASN A 978 41.78 -4.11 -36.25
C ASN A 978 40.69 -4.66 -35.30
N LEU A 979 39.44 -4.23 -35.48
CA LEU A 979 38.27 -4.65 -34.70
C LEU A 979 37.68 -5.99 -35.20
N THR A 980 38.53 -6.99 -35.49
CA THR A 980 38.11 -8.30 -36.04
C THR A 980 37.25 -9.13 -35.09
N THR A 981 37.16 -8.75 -33.82
CA THR A 981 36.40 -9.41 -32.75
C THR A 981 34.96 -8.94 -32.61
N PHE A 982 34.52 -7.88 -33.31
CA PHE A 982 33.17 -7.32 -33.17
C PHE A 982 32.21 -7.84 -34.25
N SER A 983 30.92 -7.88 -33.92
CA SER A 983 29.86 -8.38 -34.81
C SER A 983 29.86 -7.63 -36.15
N MET A 984 29.97 -8.39 -37.24
CA MET A 984 29.71 -7.92 -38.59
C MET A 984 28.33 -8.39 -39.03
N GLY A 985 27.45 -7.45 -39.37
CA GLY A 985 26.15 -7.73 -39.95
C GLY A 985 26.19 -7.55 -41.46
N ILE A 986 25.64 -8.49 -42.21
CA ILE A 986 25.32 -8.32 -43.64
C ILE A 986 23.81 -8.52 -43.76
N SER A 987 23.10 -7.52 -44.28
CA SER A 987 21.65 -7.58 -44.43
C SER A 987 21.20 -6.75 -45.63
N THR A 988 20.07 -7.12 -46.21
CA THR A 988 19.43 -6.35 -47.29
C THR A 988 19.10 -4.94 -46.81
N ASN A 989 18.65 -4.77 -45.56
CA ASN A 989 18.30 -3.48 -44.96
C ASN A 989 19.26 -3.15 -43.80
N PRO A 990 19.43 -1.86 -43.44
CA PRO A 990 20.15 -1.50 -42.22
C PRO A 990 19.54 -2.17 -40.98
N LEU A 991 20.39 -2.66 -40.08
CA LEU A 991 20.03 -3.23 -38.78
C LEU A 991 20.24 -2.19 -37.68
N THR A 992 19.40 -2.19 -36.65
CA THR A 992 19.56 -1.30 -35.50
C THR A 992 20.73 -1.73 -34.60
N PHE A 993 21.10 -0.89 -33.64
CA PHE A 993 22.09 -1.19 -32.61
C PHE A 993 21.71 -2.44 -31.81
N GLU A 994 20.44 -2.56 -31.45
CA GLU A 994 19.87 -3.68 -30.70
C GLU A 994 19.96 -4.98 -31.49
N GLU A 995 19.66 -4.95 -32.80
CA GLU A 995 19.79 -6.12 -33.68
C GLU A 995 21.23 -6.60 -33.83
N LEU A 996 22.19 -5.68 -33.73
CA LEU A 996 23.63 -5.99 -33.75
C LEU A 996 24.18 -6.38 -32.36
N GLY A 997 23.34 -6.38 -31.32
CA GLY A 997 23.72 -6.70 -29.94
C GLY A 997 24.58 -5.62 -29.27
N GLN A 998 24.44 -4.36 -29.67
CA GLN A 998 25.24 -3.24 -29.16
C GLN A 998 24.37 -2.20 -28.46
N ALA A 999 24.74 -1.82 -27.23
CA ALA A 999 24.01 -0.80 -26.47
C ALA A 999 24.38 0.64 -26.86
N PHE A 1000 25.69 0.91 -26.88
CA PHE A 1000 26.28 2.27 -26.88
C PHE A 1000 27.39 2.41 -27.91
N GLY A 1001 27.91 3.63 -28.09
CA GLY A 1001 29.01 3.91 -29.01
C GLY A 1001 28.52 4.18 -30.44
N PHE A 1002 29.15 3.53 -31.42
CA PHE A 1002 28.92 3.79 -32.84
C PHE A 1002 28.65 2.51 -33.62
N VAL A 1003 27.89 2.61 -34.71
CA VAL A 1003 27.80 1.55 -35.73
C VAL A 1003 28.16 2.15 -37.08
N LEU A 1004 29.05 1.49 -37.80
CA LEU A 1004 29.43 1.85 -39.16
C LEU A 1004 28.56 1.08 -40.16
N TYR A 1005 27.78 1.80 -40.96
CA TYR A 1005 26.97 1.27 -42.06
C TYR A 1005 27.66 1.55 -43.38
N GLU A 1006 27.98 0.51 -44.15
CA GLU A 1006 28.69 0.63 -45.42
C GLU A 1006 27.86 0.07 -46.56
N HIS A 1007 27.85 0.77 -47.69
CA HIS A 1007 27.23 0.36 -48.93
C HIS A 1007 28.15 0.72 -50.10
N ARG A 1008 28.26 -0.16 -51.10
CA ARG A 1008 29.02 0.13 -52.32
C ARG A 1008 28.04 0.44 -53.44
N LEU A 1009 28.18 1.60 -54.08
CA LEU A 1009 27.22 2.03 -55.08
C LEU A 1009 27.41 1.31 -56.42
N ASP A 1010 26.30 0.76 -56.92
CA ASP A 1010 26.28 0.05 -58.20
C ASP A 1010 25.84 0.94 -59.38
N HIS A 1011 25.12 2.04 -59.10
CA HIS A 1011 24.61 2.98 -60.09
C HIS A 1011 24.38 4.38 -59.48
N VAL A 1012 24.60 5.45 -60.25
CA VAL A 1012 24.26 6.84 -59.90
C VAL A 1012 23.74 7.54 -61.16
N THR A 1013 22.56 8.14 -61.10
CA THR A 1013 21.88 8.74 -62.27
C THR A 1013 22.07 10.25 -62.37
N THR A 1014 22.29 10.95 -61.25
CA THR A 1014 22.44 12.42 -61.17
C THR A 1014 23.41 12.79 -60.04
N ASN A 1015 24.09 13.94 -60.14
CA ASN A 1015 25.03 14.45 -59.13
C ASN A 1015 24.98 15.99 -59.04
N PRO A 1016 24.94 16.59 -57.83
CA PRO A 1016 24.75 15.95 -56.52
C PRO A 1016 23.38 15.25 -56.43
N VAL A 1017 23.33 14.13 -55.72
CA VAL A 1017 22.11 13.35 -55.46
C VAL A 1017 21.70 13.51 -53.99
N GLN A 1018 20.41 13.56 -53.70
CA GLN A 1018 19.93 13.71 -52.32
C GLN A 1018 20.03 12.38 -51.56
N LEU A 1019 20.78 12.35 -50.44
CA LEU A 1019 20.73 11.28 -49.46
C LEU A 1019 19.60 11.59 -48.45
N GLU A 1020 18.72 10.63 -48.18
CA GLU A 1020 17.65 10.71 -47.18
C GLU A 1020 17.72 9.52 -46.21
N ILE A 1021 17.71 9.81 -44.90
CA ILE A 1021 17.66 8.81 -43.82
C ILE A 1021 16.65 9.28 -42.77
N LYS A 1022 15.35 9.07 -43.00
CA LYS A 1022 14.29 9.54 -42.09
C LYS A 1022 14.37 8.91 -40.70
N GLY A 1023 14.75 7.64 -40.61
CA GLY A 1023 14.94 6.89 -39.35
C GLY A 1023 16.38 6.91 -38.83
N LEU A 1024 17.06 8.06 -38.84
CA LEU A 1024 18.41 8.19 -38.30
C LEU A 1024 18.38 8.46 -36.79
N HIS A 1025 18.89 7.53 -35.99
CA HIS A 1025 18.92 7.58 -34.52
C HIS A 1025 20.38 7.41 -34.02
N ASP A 1026 21.14 8.44 -33.66
CA ASP A 1026 20.71 9.85 -33.54
C ASP A 1026 21.53 10.80 -34.40
N ARG A 1027 22.85 10.60 -34.53
CA ARG A 1027 23.72 11.46 -35.34
C ARG A 1027 24.54 10.64 -36.32
N GLY A 1028 24.44 10.96 -37.60
CA GLY A 1028 25.04 10.21 -38.71
C GLY A 1028 26.12 11.02 -39.41
N TYR A 1029 27.36 10.55 -39.31
CA TYR A 1029 28.50 11.12 -40.02
C TYR A 1029 28.63 10.42 -41.38
N VAL A 1030 28.39 11.17 -42.46
CA VAL A 1030 28.33 10.63 -43.83
C VAL A 1030 29.67 10.78 -44.52
N TYR A 1031 30.25 9.67 -44.94
CA TYR A 1031 31.54 9.58 -45.62
C TYR A 1031 31.41 8.95 -47.00
N VAL A 1032 32.25 9.40 -47.93
CA VAL A 1032 32.46 8.76 -49.24
C VAL A 1032 33.93 8.39 -49.35
N ASN A 1033 34.21 7.10 -49.47
CA ASN A 1033 35.58 6.57 -49.42
C ASN A 1033 36.39 7.14 -48.24
N GLN A 1034 35.80 7.17 -47.04
CA GLN A 1034 36.39 7.64 -45.77
C GLN A 1034 36.58 9.17 -45.67
N GLU A 1035 36.17 9.96 -46.66
CA GLU A 1035 36.16 11.44 -46.60
C GLU A 1035 34.78 11.95 -46.15
N LEU A 1036 34.74 12.75 -45.07
CA LEU A 1036 33.50 13.29 -44.52
C LEU A 1036 32.84 14.26 -45.52
N GLN A 1037 31.56 14.03 -45.81
CA GLN A 1037 30.74 14.86 -46.69
C GLN A 1037 29.77 15.76 -45.90
N GLY A 1038 29.29 15.29 -44.75
CA GLY A 1038 28.32 16.03 -43.95
C GLY A 1038 27.82 15.23 -42.74
N ILE A 1039 26.93 15.87 -41.98
CA ILE A 1039 26.35 15.31 -40.76
C ILE A 1039 24.84 15.42 -40.86
N LEU A 1040 24.17 14.31 -40.57
CA LEU A 1040 22.73 14.24 -40.36
C LEU A 1040 22.47 14.12 -38.85
N SER A 1041 21.37 14.67 -38.37
CA SER A 1041 21.15 14.91 -36.94
C SER A 1041 19.68 14.83 -36.57
N ARG A 1042 19.34 13.93 -35.65
CA ARG A 1042 18.00 13.80 -35.08
C ARG A 1042 17.59 15.00 -34.23
N SER A 1043 18.49 15.52 -33.41
CA SER A 1043 18.21 16.67 -32.53
C SER A 1043 17.97 17.96 -33.31
N GLU A 1044 18.67 18.14 -34.44
CA GLU A 1044 18.49 19.30 -35.33
C GLU A 1044 17.43 19.04 -36.42
N SER A 1045 16.79 17.87 -36.42
CA SER A 1045 15.83 17.42 -37.44
C SER A 1045 16.36 17.45 -38.89
N ILE A 1046 17.67 17.20 -39.07
CA ILE A 1046 18.35 17.17 -40.37
C ILE A 1046 18.52 15.71 -40.82
N PHE A 1047 17.62 15.26 -41.70
CA PHE A 1047 17.59 13.87 -42.20
C PHE A 1047 17.98 13.72 -43.67
N THR A 1048 18.27 14.82 -44.35
CA THR A 1048 18.63 14.83 -45.77
C THR A 1048 19.83 15.71 -46.06
N MET A 1049 20.66 15.33 -47.02
CA MET A 1049 21.75 16.18 -47.53
C MET A 1049 22.05 15.92 -49.01
N PRO A 1050 22.51 16.92 -49.79
CA PRO A 1050 23.08 16.67 -51.10
C PRO A 1050 24.41 15.91 -50.96
N LEU A 1051 24.60 14.87 -51.75
CA LEU A 1051 25.77 14.00 -51.73
C LEU A 1051 26.35 13.89 -53.14
N ILE A 1052 27.66 14.09 -53.27
CA ILE A 1052 28.40 13.83 -54.51
C ILE A 1052 29.05 12.46 -54.38
N ILE A 1053 28.63 11.51 -55.21
CA ILE A 1053 29.15 10.14 -55.18
C ILE A 1053 29.06 9.49 -56.58
N ALA A 1054 30.02 8.62 -56.91
CA ALA A 1054 30.10 7.92 -58.19
C ALA A 1054 29.98 6.40 -58.04
N LYS A 1055 29.64 5.72 -59.15
CA LYS A 1055 29.60 4.25 -59.22
C LYS A 1055 30.92 3.63 -58.72
N GLY A 1056 30.81 2.59 -57.90
CA GLY A 1056 31.94 1.85 -57.32
C GLY A 1056 32.51 2.47 -56.04
N GLN A 1057 32.17 3.72 -55.72
CA GLN A 1057 32.56 4.36 -54.46
C GLN A 1057 31.76 3.80 -53.29
N LYS A 1058 32.35 3.88 -52.10
CA LYS A 1058 31.78 3.38 -50.86
C LYS A 1058 31.10 4.52 -50.12
N LEU A 1059 29.79 4.40 -49.90
CA LEU A 1059 29.04 5.20 -48.93
C LEU A 1059 29.24 4.57 -47.55
N GLN A 1060 29.63 5.38 -46.58
CA GLN A 1060 29.87 4.95 -45.21
C GLN A 1060 29.17 5.93 -44.28
N ILE A 1061 28.28 5.44 -43.43
CA ILE A 1061 27.53 6.26 -42.46
C ILE A 1061 27.89 5.73 -41.08
N LEU A 1062 28.60 6.54 -40.31
CA LEU A 1062 28.92 6.21 -38.93
C LEU A 1062 27.85 6.84 -38.04
N VAL A 1063 27.07 6.03 -37.33
CA VAL A 1063 25.96 6.50 -36.51
C VAL A 1063 26.33 6.43 -35.04
N GLU A 1064 26.16 7.53 -34.30
CA GLU A 1064 26.30 7.62 -32.86
C GLU A 1064 24.94 7.44 -32.17
N ASN A 1065 24.90 6.59 -31.14
CA ASN A 1065 23.82 6.61 -30.14
C ASN A 1065 24.10 7.74 -29.14
N GLN A 1066 23.25 8.76 -29.07
CA GLN A 1066 23.42 9.91 -28.17
C GLN A 1066 22.80 9.72 -26.78
N GLY A 1067 21.98 8.68 -26.60
CA GLY A 1067 21.21 8.39 -25.39
C GLY A 1067 19.77 8.06 -25.77
N ARG A 1068 19.22 6.95 -25.26
CA ARG A 1068 17.82 6.56 -25.47
C ARG A 1068 16.88 7.50 -24.71
N ILE A 1069 15.70 7.70 -25.31
CA ILE A 1069 14.62 8.44 -24.66
C ILE A 1069 14.34 7.86 -23.27
N CYS A 1070 14.32 8.72 -22.26
CA CYS A 1070 14.18 8.32 -20.85
C CYS A 1070 12.82 8.65 -20.25
N PHE A 1071 12.00 9.48 -20.90
CA PHE A 1071 10.69 9.90 -20.42
C PHE A 1071 9.59 9.76 -21.47
N GLY A 1072 8.36 9.55 -21.00
CA GLY A 1072 7.15 9.56 -21.81
C GLY A 1072 6.87 8.26 -22.56
N LYS A 1073 5.95 8.31 -23.54
CA LYS A 1073 5.46 7.10 -24.25
C LYS A 1073 6.40 6.53 -25.31
N ASN A 1074 7.38 7.30 -25.77
CA ASN A 1074 8.22 6.96 -26.92
C ASN A 1074 9.49 6.19 -26.51
N LEU A 1075 9.39 5.32 -25.50
CA LEU A 1075 10.53 4.58 -24.94
C LEU A 1075 11.10 3.53 -25.90
N ASN A 1076 10.34 3.04 -26.88
CA ASN A 1076 10.81 2.08 -27.89
C ASN A 1076 11.78 2.74 -28.91
N ASP A 1077 12.88 3.29 -28.39
CA ASP A 1077 13.84 4.14 -29.09
C ASP A 1077 15.04 3.32 -29.58
N PHE A 1078 14.80 2.50 -30.60
CA PHE A 1078 15.87 1.78 -31.30
C PHE A 1078 16.91 2.76 -31.85
N LYS A 1079 18.19 2.38 -31.78
CA LYS A 1079 19.31 3.24 -32.23
C LYS A 1079 19.89 2.74 -33.54
N GLY A 1080 20.60 3.60 -34.26
CA GLY A 1080 21.14 3.31 -35.59
C GLY A 1080 20.27 3.83 -36.73
N ILE A 1081 20.15 3.04 -37.78
CA ILE A 1081 19.27 3.36 -38.92
C ILE A 1081 18.05 2.46 -38.83
N THR A 1082 16.88 3.04 -38.49
CA THR A 1082 15.62 2.32 -38.21
C THR A 1082 14.69 2.25 -39.42
N SER A 1083 15.07 2.84 -40.56
CA SER A 1083 14.26 2.90 -41.78
C SER A 1083 15.12 2.76 -43.04
N ALA A 1084 14.48 2.61 -44.20
CA ALA A 1084 15.18 2.59 -45.48
C ALA A 1084 16.00 3.86 -45.73
N VAL A 1085 17.22 3.69 -46.24
CA VAL A 1085 18.09 4.78 -46.71
C VAL A 1085 17.83 4.99 -48.19
N LYS A 1086 17.62 6.24 -48.62
CA LYS A 1086 17.40 6.58 -50.03
C LYS A 1086 18.51 7.45 -50.58
N LEU A 1087 18.84 7.21 -51.84
CA LEU A 1087 19.70 8.07 -52.66
C LEU A 1087 18.92 8.49 -53.90
N GLY A 1088 18.44 9.73 -53.93
CA GLY A 1088 17.40 10.19 -54.85
C GLY A 1088 16.10 9.42 -54.60
N ASN A 1089 15.55 8.81 -55.66
CA ASN A 1089 14.34 7.98 -55.57
C ASN A 1089 14.64 6.49 -55.29
N ASN A 1090 15.91 6.10 -55.19
CA ASN A 1090 16.31 4.70 -55.05
C ASN A 1090 16.53 4.34 -53.58
N ILE A 1091 15.96 3.21 -53.14
CA ILE A 1091 16.25 2.63 -51.82
C ILE A 1091 17.56 1.83 -51.92
N LEU A 1092 18.50 2.11 -51.02
CA LEU A 1092 19.77 1.38 -50.94
C LEU A 1092 19.61 0.09 -50.15
N THR A 1093 20.07 -1.02 -50.72
CA THR A 1093 20.05 -2.36 -50.11
C THR A 1093 21.46 -2.95 -49.98
N ASN A 1094 21.59 -4.10 -49.32
CA ASN A 1094 22.87 -4.83 -49.15
C ASN A 1094 23.89 -4.03 -48.34
N TRP A 1095 23.59 -3.87 -47.06
CA TRP A 1095 24.39 -3.14 -46.09
C TRP A 1095 25.39 -4.07 -45.39
N HIS A 1096 26.61 -3.57 -45.25
CA HIS A 1096 27.64 -4.12 -44.37
C HIS A 1096 27.70 -3.25 -43.11
N MET A 1097 27.48 -3.84 -41.95
CA MET A 1097 27.43 -3.11 -40.67
C MET A 1097 28.47 -3.63 -39.71
N ARG A 1098 29.13 -2.73 -38.99
CA ARG A 1098 30.14 -3.07 -37.99
C ARG A 1098 29.91 -2.33 -36.69
N SER A 1099 29.82 -3.12 -35.62
CA SER A 1099 29.71 -2.65 -34.26
C SER A 1099 31.00 -2.02 -33.73
N ILE A 1100 30.89 -0.84 -33.11
CA ILE A 1100 32.01 -0.07 -32.53
C ILE A 1100 31.58 0.45 -31.14
N PRO A 1101 31.55 -0.42 -30.11
CA PRO A 1101 30.97 -0.09 -28.81
C PRO A 1101 31.77 0.93 -27.99
N VAL A 1102 33.07 1.11 -28.28
CA VAL A 1102 34.01 2.06 -27.63
C VAL A 1102 34.05 2.00 -26.08
N SER A 1103 33.58 0.91 -25.47
CA SER A 1103 33.61 0.68 -24.02
C SER A 1103 35.00 0.29 -23.51
N HIS A 1104 35.82 -0.34 -24.34
CA HIS A 1104 37.21 -0.70 -24.02
C HIS A 1104 38.17 -0.02 -25.00
N VAL A 1105 38.95 0.93 -24.48
CA VAL A 1105 39.82 1.78 -25.30
C VAL A 1105 41.12 1.12 -25.75
N SER A 1106 41.47 -0.04 -25.20
CA SER A 1106 42.72 -0.76 -25.52
C SER A 1106 42.87 -1.08 -27.00
N HIS A 1107 41.76 -1.32 -27.72
CA HIS A 1107 41.77 -1.55 -29.17
C HIS A 1107 42.13 -0.32 -30.00
N PHE A 1108 42.00 0.87 -29.43
CA PHE A 1108 42.27 2.15 -30.09
C PHE A 1108 43.60 2.75 -29.66
N ASP A 1109 44.28 2.13 -28.68
CA ASP A 1109 45.54 2.56 -28.10
C ASP A 1109 46.75 1.91 -28.81
N THR A 1110 46.76 1.92 -30.14
CA THR A 1110 47.83 1.34 -30.97
C THR A 1110 48.74 2.42 -31.57
N THR A 1111 49.95 2.02 -31.98
CA THR A 1111 50.98 2.91 -32.53
C THR A 1111 50.43 3.75 -33.71
N PRO A 1112 50.76 5.05 -33.81
CA PRO A 1112 50.19 5.94 -34.82
C PRO A 1112 50.47 5.47 -36.26
N PRO A 1113 49.48 5.45 -37.16
CA PRO A 1113 49.73 5.35 -38.60
C PRO A 1113 50.48 6.61 -39.09
N SER A 1114 51.16 6.48 -40.23
CA SER A 1114 52.09 7.48 -40.76
C SER A 1114 51.56 8.92 -40.67
N LEU A 1115 52.31 9.80 -40.01
CA LEU A 1115 52.06 11.20 -39.60
C LEU A 1115 51.70 12.22 -40.72
N LYS A 1116 51.26 11.79 -41.91
CA LYS A 1116 51.18 12.65 -43.12
C LYS A 1116 49.79 13.22 -43.44
N THR A 1117 48.73 12.92 -42.69
CA THR A 1117 47.35 13.20 -43.12
C THR A 1117 46.67 14.35 -42.36
N LYS A 1118 45.95 15.21 -43.11
CA LYS A 1118 44.91 16.09 -42.55
C LYS A 1118 43.73 15.21 -42.14
N PHE A 1119 43.38 15.20 -40.86
CA PHE A 1119 42.19 14.47 -40.39
C PHE A 1119 40.93 15.26 -40.76
N LYS A 1120 40.20 14.79 -41.77
CA LYS A 1120 38.82 15.21 -42.08
C LYS A 1120 37.76 14.25 -41.53
N SER A 1121 38.19 13.24 -40.78
CA SER A 1121 37.38 12.17 -40.22
C SER A 1121 37.44 12.19 -38.70
N MET A 1122 36.48 11.52 -38.06
CA MET A 1122 36.55 11.17 -36.64
C MET A 1122 37.89 10.51 -36.34
N SER A 1123 38.54 10.95 -35.27
CA SER A 1123 39.95 10.63 -34.97
C SER A 1123 40.23 10.51 -33.48
N PHE A 1124 41.18 9.62 -33.15
CA PHE A 1124 41.66 9.39 -31.79
C PHE A 1124 42.92 10.20 -31.52
N TRP A 1125 43.00 10.76 -30.31
CA TRP A 1125 44.08 11.62 -29.86
C TRP A 1125 44.51 11.22 -28.45
N LYS A 1126 45.81 10.97 -28.24
CA LYS A 1126 46.35 10.55 -26.94
C LYS A 1126 47.33 11.56 -26.37
N GLY A 1127 47.21 11.81 -25.08
CA GLY A 1127 48.19 12.57 -24.31
C GLY A 1127 48.29 12.05 -22.90
N HIS A 1128 49.04 12.78 -22.06
CA HIS A 1128 49.26 12.36 -20.69
C HIS A 1128 49.22 13.54 -19.72
N ILE A 1129 48.70 13.29 -18.52
CA ILE A 1129 48.83 14.18 -17.36
C ILE A 1129 49.93 13.62 -16.46
N LYS A 1130 50.98 14.40 -16.21
CA LYS A 1130 52.03 14.02 -15.26
C LYS A 1130 51.77 14.70 -13.92
N ILE A 1131 51.48 13.90 -12.89
CA ILE A 1131 51.13 14.37 -11.56
C ILE A 1131 52.26 14.02 -10.58
N SER A 1132 52.76 15.03 -9.86
CA SER A 1132 53.73 14.84 -8.77
C SER A 1132 53.01 14.85 -7.42
N CYS A 1133 53.20 13.79 -6.64
CA CYS A 1133 52.51 13.53 -5.37
C CYS A 1133 53.48 13.22 -4.21
N PRO A 1134 54.37 14.14 -3.80
CA PRO A 1134 55.35 13.82 -2.78
C PRO A 1134 54.73 13.55 -1.39
N ARG A 1135 53.52 14.07 -1.09
CA ARG A 1135 52.85 13.92 0.23
C ARG A 1135 51.31 13.84 0.21
N SER A 1136 50.67 13.81 -0.96
CA SER A 1136 49.20 13.82 -1.08
C SER A 1136 48.73 13.02 -2.31
N SER A 1137 47.48 12.55 -2.30
CA SER A 1137 46.83 11.95 -3.47
C SER A 1137 46.53 13.00 -4.55
N PRO A 1138 46.30 12.60 -5.81
CA PRO A 1138 45.75 13.48 -6.82
C PRO A 1138 44.41 14.09 -6.37
N GLU A 1139 44.15 15.29 -6.85
CA GLU A 1139 43.01 16.12 -6.53
C GLU A 1139 42.03 16.11 -7.70
N ASP A 1140 40.78 16.47 -7.43
CA ASP A 1140 39.76 16.64 -8.45
C ASP A 1140 40.15 17.74 -9.45
N THR A 1141 39.72 17.61 -10.70
CA THR A 1141 39.95 18.61 -11.76
C THR A 1141 38.82 18.61 -12.78
N PHE A 1142 38.85 19.55 -13.71
CA PHE A 1142 37.92 19.62 -14.83
C PHE A 1142 38.68 19.69 -16.15
N LEU A 1143 38.27 18.88 -17.13
CA LEU A 1143 38.87 18.90 -18.47
C LEU A 1143 38.07 19.85 -19.37
N SER A 1144 38.71 20.94 -19.80
CA SER A 1144 38.18 21.89 -20.77
C SER A 1144 38.56 21.49 -22.19
N PHE A 1145 37.54 21.46 -23.06
CA PHE A 1145 37.65 21.14 -24.48
C PHE A 1145 37.51 22.38 -25.36
N GLN A 1146 37.88 23.54 -24.84
CA GLN A 1146 37.83 24.80 -25.59
C GLN A 1146 38.47 24.64 -26.98
N HIS A 1147 37.76 25.09 -28.02
CA HIS A 1147 38.13 24.97 -29.44
C HIS A 1147 37.99 23.58 -30.10
N TRP A 1148 37.73 22.52 -29.34
CA TRP A 1148 37.27 21.25 -29.88
C TRP A 1148 35.79 21.33 -30.25
N SER A 1149 35.25 20.32 -30.93
CA SER A 1149 33.84 20.33 -31.33
C SER A 1149 32.97 19.43 -30.49
N LYS A 1150 33.12 18.12 -30.66
CA LYS A 1150 32.24 17.12 -30.08
C LYS A 1150 33.00 15.82 -29.96
N GLY A 1151 32.87 15.14 -28.83
CA GLY A 1151 33.58 13.88 -28.66
C GLY A 1151 33.40 13.19 -27.34
N LEU A 1152 34.26 12.18 -27.14
CA LEU A 1152 34.38 11.41 -25.90
C LEU A 1152 35.78 11.59 -25.33
N VAL A 1153 35.89 11.51 -24.00
CA VAL A 1153 37.20 11.46 -23.34
C VAL A 1153 37.28 10.30 -22.37
N PHE A 1154 38.44 9.66 -22.36
CA PHE A 1154 38.79 8.58 -21.46
C PHE A 1154 40.06 8.95 -20.70
N VAL A 1155 40.07 8.69 -19.39
CA VAL A 1155 41.23 8.90 -18.53
C VAL A 1155 41.57 7.60 -17.83
N ASN A 1156 42.80 7.12 -17.99
CA ASN A 1156 43.24 5.81 -17.48
C ASN A 1156 42.28 4.66 -17.86
N GLY A 1157 41.68 4.73 -19.04
CA GLY A 1157 40.71 3.75 -19.53
C GLY A 1157 39.26 3.97 -19.07
N PHE A 1158 39.00 4.87 -18.12
CA PHE A 1158 37.66 5.21 -17.67
C PHE A 1158 37.01 6.24 -18.61
N ASN A 1159 35.78 5.97 -19.08
CA ASN A 1159 35.03 6.89 -19.95
C ASN A 1159 34.37 8.01 -19.12
N LEU A 1160 34.89 9.23 -19.18
CA LEU A 1160 34.30 10.36 -18.45
C LEU A 1160 32.98 10.83 -19.09
N GLY A 1161 32.78 10.58 -20.37
CA GLY A 1161 31.56 10.91 -21.09
C GLY A 1161 31.78 11.86 -22.27
N ARG A 1162 30.72 12.57 -22.65
CA ARG A 1162 30.63 13.38 -23.88
C ARG A 1162 31.00 14.84 -23.61
N TYR A 1163 31.79 15.45 -24.49
CA TYR A 1163 31.98 16.90 -24.53
C TYR A 1163 31.34 17.47 -25.81
N TRP A 1164 30.72 18.65 -25.71
CA TRP A 1164 30.18 19.37 -26.88
C TRP A 1164 30.18 20.90 -26.70
N PRO A 1165 31.36 21.53 -26.51
CA PRO A 1165 31.48 22.97 -26.24
C PRO A 1165 31.00 23.86 -27.39
N ARG A 1166 30.77 23.32 -28.60
CA ARG A 1166 30.15 24.08 -29.69
C ARG A 1166 28.66 24.34 -29.50
N LEU A 1167 27.98 23.47 -28.77
CA LEU A 1167 26.56 23.66 -28.45
C LEU A 1167 26.37 24.22 -27.04
N GLY A 1168 27.25 23.89 -26.09
CA GLY A 1168 27.04 24.25 -24.69
C GLY A 1168 25.78 23.56 -24.10
N PRO A 1169 25.43 23.82 -22.84
CA PRO A 1169 26.08 24.79 -21.97
C PRO A 1169 27.33 24.21 -21.30
N GLN A 1170 27.51 22.89 -21.27
CA GLN A 1170 28.69 22.26 -20.67
C GLN A 1170 29.95 22.36 -21.55
N GLU A 1171 31.00 23.01 -21.04
CA GLU A 1171 32.31 23.12 -21.72
C GLU A 1171 33.42 22.31 -21.04
N THR A 1172 33.25 21.98 -19.77
CA THR A 1172 34.18 21.15 -19.00
C THR A 1172 33.59 19.85 -18.51
N LEU A 1173 34.40 18.80 -18.44
CA LEU A 1173 34.03 17.50 -17.84
C LEU A 1173 34.70 17.33 -16.47
N TYR A 1174 33.93 16.95 -15.45
CA TYR A 1174 34.46 16.61 -14.14
C TYR A 1174 35.34 15.35 -14.19
N LEU A 1175 36.54 15.44 -13.61
CA LEU A 1175 37.47 14.34 -13.45
C LEU A 1175 37.78 14.15 -11.96
N PRO A 1176 37.18 13.13 -11.31
CA PRO A 1176 37.47 12.76 -9.94
C PRO A 1176 38.96 12.42 -9.74
N GLY A 1177 39.57 12.97 -8.70
CA GLY A 1177 40.94 12.68 -8.26
C GLY A 1177 41.21 11.18 -8.04
N PRO A 1178 40.27 10.37 -7.53
CA PRO A 1178 40.43 8.92 -7.43
C PRO A 1178 40.65 8.17 -8.77
N LEU A 1179 40.27 8.75 -9.91
CA LEU A 1179 40.59 8.18 -11.23
C LEU A 1179 42.02 8.52 -11.69
N LEU A 1180 42.69 9.41 -10.99
CA LEU A 1180 44.07 9.81 -11.24
C LEU A 1180 45.02 9.04 -10.33
N LYS A 1181 46.24 8.81 -10.83
CA LYS A 1181 47.36 8.24 -10.09
C LYS A 1181 48.55 9.18 -10.13
N CYS A 1182 49.43 9.02 -9.15
CA CYS A 1182 50.71 9.73 -9.14
C CYS A 1182 51.60 9.19 -10.27
N GLY A 1183 52.32 10.08 -10.94
CA GLY A 1183 53.05 9.76 -12.17
C GLY A 1183 52.23 10.06 -13.43
N ILE A 1184 52.27 9.15 -14.40
CA ILE A 1184 51.69 9.36 -15.73
C ILE A 1184 50.25 8.84 -15.76
N ASN A 1185 49.32 9.67 -16.23
CA ASN A 1185 47.93 9.33 -16.47
C ASN A 1185 47.65 9.44 -17.96
N ASP A 1186 47.01 8.43 -18.54
CA ASP A 1186 46.65 8.42 -19.96
C ASP A 1186 45.37 9.19 -20.19
N VAL A 1187 45.35 10.01 -21.23
CA VAL A 1187 44.15 10.72 -21.71
C VAL A 1187 43.95 10.37 -23.18
N LEU A 1188 42.80 9.80 -23.51
CA LEU A 1188 42.39 9.49 -24.87
C LEU A 1188 41.14 10.30 -25.21
N VAL A 1189 41.19 11.03 -26.32
CA VAL A 1189 40.10 11.85 -26.85
C VAL A 1189 39.67 11.29 -28.20
N LEU A 1190 38.37 11.03 -28.36
CA LEU A 1190 37.76 10.74 -29.65
C LEU A 1190 37.03 11.99 -30.13
N GLU A 1191 37.63 12.72 -31.08
CA GLU A 1191 37.03 13.90 -31.71
C GLU A 1191 36.23 13.48 -32.94
N GLN A 1192 34.97 13.90 -32.98
CA GLN A 1192 33.96 13.40 -33.92
C GLN A 1192 33.78 14.31 -35.14
N GLU A 1193 34.06 15.61 -35.05
CA GLU A 1193 33.76 16.58 -36.10
C GLU A 1193 34.99 17.31 -36.62
N LYS A 1194 35.61 18.17 -35.80
CA LYS A 1194 36.72 19.04 -36.22
C LYS A 1194 37.66 19.36 -35.06
N THR A 1195 38.91 18.97 -35.23
CA THR A 1195 39.97 19.28 -34.28
C THR A 1195 40.54 20.71 -34.46
N PRO A 1196 40.99 21.38 -33.38
CA PRO A 1196 41.78 22.62 -33.46
C PRO A 1196 43.22 22.39 -33.97
N CYS A 1197 43.63 21.13 -34.09
CA CYS A 1197 44.96 20.70 -34.47
C CYS A 1197 45.38 21.08 -35.90
N ARG A 1198 46.61 21.57 -36.05
CA ARG A 1198 47.23 21.83 -37.36
C ARG A 1198 48.61 21.19 -37.44
N PHE A 1199 48.88 20.45 -38.52
CA PHE A 1199 50.21 19.92 -38.80
C PHE A 1199 51.06 20.98 -39.51
N HIS A 1200 52.16 21.40 -38.89
CA HIS A 1200 53.10 22.37 -39.46
C HIS A 1200 54.55 22.04 -39.08
N LYS A 1201 55.44 22.05 -40.09
CA LYS A 1201 56.90 21.80 -39.94
C LYS A 1201 57.25 20.58 -39.06
N GLY A 1202 56.56 19.45 -39.28
CA GLY A 1202 56.84 18.19 -38.56
C GLY A 1202 56.26 18.08 -37.16
N SER A 1203 55.45 19.05 -36.71
CA SER A 1203 54.82 19.05 -35.39
C SER A 1203 53.32 19.39 -35.46
N TRP A 1204 52.58 18.92 -34.48
CA TRP A 1204 51.16 19.23 -34.31
C TRP A 1204 51.00 20.44 -33.37
N LEU A 1205 50.45 21.53 -33.90
CA LEU A 1205 50.20 22.77 -33.18
C LEU A 1205 48.76 22.84 -32.68
N ASN A 1206 48.54 23.52 -31.55
CA ASN A 1206 47.23 23.73 -30.90
C ASN A 1206 46.46 22.45 -30.53
N CYS A 1207 47.15 21.30 -30.49
CA CYS A 1207 46.59 20.01 -30.05
C CYS A 1207 46.67 19.86 -28.54
N ASN A 1208 45.89 20.63 -27.80
CA ASN A 1208 45.80 20.46 -26.37
C ASN A 1208 44.37 20.60 -25.87
N ILE A 1209 44.12 19.97 -24.75
CA ILE A 1209 43.02 20.27 -23.84
C ILE A 1209 43.62 20.83 -22.55
N LYS A 1210 42.81 21.40 -21.67
CA LYS A 1210 43.30 21.97 -20.40
C LYS A 1210 42.63 21.32 -19.21
N SER A 1211 43.40 21.07 -18.16
CA SER A 1211 42.89 20.77 -16.83
C SER A 1211 42.76 22.08 -16.04
N THR A 1212 41.56 22.35 -15.53
CA THR A 1212 41.19 23.54 -14.74
C THR A 1212 40.77 23.13 -13.33
N ASP A 1213 40.79 24.06 -12.39
CA ASP A 1213 40.36 23.89 -10.99
C ASP A 1213 38.89 24.29 -10.76
N SER A 1214 38.22 24.81 -11.79
CA SER A 1214 36.82 25.24 -11.77
C SER A 1214 36.05 24.67 -12.96
N PRO A 1215 34.76 24.35 -12.78
CA PRO A 1215 33.89 23.93 -13.86
C PRO A 1215 33.45 25.12 -14.72
N GLN A 1216 33.19 24.86 -16.00
CA GLN A 1216 32.39 25.71 -16.88
C GLN A 1216 31.24 24.87 -17.45
N ILE A 1217 30.07 25.02 -16.83
CA ILE A 1217 28.82 24.33 -17.21
C ILE A 1217 27.75 25.29 -17.75
N ASN A 1218 28.02 26.59 -17.78
CA ASN A 1218 27.13 27.64 -18.31
C ASN A 1218 27.82 28.41 -19.45
N GLY A 1219 28.38 27.65 -20.40
CA GLY A 1219 28.97 28.15 -21.63
C GLY A 1219 27.94 28.68 -22.62
N GLN A 1220 28.43 29.31 -23.68
CA GLN A 1220 27.57 29.93 -24.68
C GLN A 1220 26.79 28.87 -25.47
N THR A 1221 25.49 29.11 -25.65
CA THR A 1221 24.59 28.26 -26.45
C THR A 1221 24.11 29.03 -27.69
N PRO A 1222 23.72 28.33 -28.78
CA PRO A 1222 23.08 28.97 -29.92
C PRO A 1222 21.82 29.73 -29.48
N SER A 1223 21.56 30.91 -30.04
CA SER A 1223 20.29 31.60 -29.84
C SER A 1223 19.17 30.72 -30.42
N VAL A 1224 18.30 30.21 -29.54
CA VAL A 1224 17.15 29.37 -29.87
C VAL A 1224 16.18 30.11 -30.78
#